data_AF-A0AA92HTA4-F1
#
_entry.id   AF-A0AA92HTA4-F1
#
_cell.length_a   1.000
_cell.length_b   1.000
_cell.length_c   1.000
_cell.angle_alpha   90.00
_cell.angle_beta   90.00
_cell.angle_gamma   90.00
#
_symmetry.space_group_name_H-M   'P 1'
#
loop_
_entity.id
_entity.type
_entity.pdbx_description
1 polymer ?
#
loop_
_entity_poly.entity_id
_entity_poly.type
_entity_poly.pdbx_seq_one_letter_code
_entity_poly.pdbx_strand_id
1 'polypeptide(L)'
;TDILTLGTGGNTLNVIGIESLSGGGGIDIVALGTGGNTMLVSAVETLTGGSGTDIITLGTAGNTMLILAVETLTGGTGTDVVTLASGGSTLLVSDIETVTGGVGSDVITLGTAGSTMLVSVVETLVGASGTDVITLGTGGNTVLTVGIDTLVGSTGIDAVTLGTSGNTMVVSAVDTLTGGTGTDVVALGATGSTMLVTSIETLIGGTGTDVVTLGTSGATLLATGIETLVGGSGTDVVIIGTTGATFHAVNIETVIATGQTLHLSGLETLVNILSADVLILNDGGTTVSVSTQYKTILGSSGSDVVTLGSSGSTVLVERLETLTGSNASDAVILGTSGMTLLATLLETIIGGVGTDVIMLGGTGSTLLVDRLETLSGGSGSDAVTLGSGGMTLLVNAIETLVGSSGTDAVTLGAAGSTLLANLLETIGGGTGSDLLVLGSAGSTVSVSGIDVLIGGIGTDVVTLGTAGAAVLLRGIETLVGNGGTDIVTLGDTGSTTLVAALETIIGGSAIDLIVLGTTGSTLFATALETLVGSSGTDAVTLGSAGNTLTVLGFETIGGGGGTDIVTLGTTGNTLLLSIVETITGGAGTDVVTLGAAGSTLLANLLETITGGMGSELLFLGSAGGTVLVSGLELLIGGAGTDIVTLGPAGSTLVVRGLESLTGGLGSDAITIGDTGTTMAASGIETLVGGSGTDSIVLGTAGGTLLVQGLETLTGGSGTDVVAIGSAGGTLLADLLETIAGGVGSDLILLGSAGSTVTVSGMDILIGGAGTDVVTFGSVGNTVLLRGIETLTGNSGIDVLTLGDT
;
A
#
# COMPACT_ATOMS: atom_id res chain seq x y z
N THR A 1 -10.59 75.87 76.63
CA THR A 1 -11.78 75.36 75.95
C THR A 1 -12.78 76.47 75.88
N ASP A 2 -12.55 77.35 74.93
CA ASP A 2 -13.51 78.33 74.46
C ASP A 2 -14.56 77.59 73.63
N ILE A 3 -15.83 77.78 74.01
CA ILE A 3 -16.99 77.10 73.44
C ILE A 3 -17.90 78.14 72.79
N LEU A 4 -18.28 77.92 71.53
CA LEU A 4 -19.25 78.73 70.81
C LEU A 4 -20.47 77.88 70.47
N THR A 5 -21.65 78.36 70.84
CA THR A 5 -22.94 77.75 70.46
C THR A 5 -23.75 78.76 69.67
N LEU A 6 -24.14 78.39 68.46
CA LEU A 6 -24.91 79.24 67.56
C LEU A 6 -26.42 79.14 67.85
N GLY A 7 -27.16 80.18 67.49
CA GLY A 7 -28.61 80.22 67.67
C GLY A 7 -29.36 79.38 66.63
N THR A 8 -30.68 79.23 66.79
CA THR A 8 -31.55 78.42 65.90
C THR A 8 -31.89 79.10 64.56
N GLY A 9 -31.11 80.07 64.11
CA GLY A 9 -31.21 80.64 62.76
C GLY A 9 -30.04 80.15 61.91
N GLY A 10 -30.03 80.41 60.61
CA GLY A 10 -28.81 80.20 59.81
C GLY A 10 -27.77 81.26 60.16
N ASN A 11 -26.55 80.84 60.51
CA ASN A 11 -25.47 81.73 60.93
C ASN A 11 -24.36 81.79 59.87
N THR A 12 -23.69 82.95 59.74
CA THR A 12 -22.49 83.09 58.91
C THR A 12 -21.44 83.86 59.70
N LEU A 13 -20.29 83.26 59.98
CA LEU A 13 -19.28 83.87 60.86
C LEU A 13 -17.84 83.42 60.56
N ASN A 14 -16.89 84.28 60.92
CA ASN A 14 -15.48 83.92 61.03
C ASN A 14 -15.12 83.68 62.49
N VAL A 15 -14.45 82.57 62.80
CA VAL A 15 -14.04 82.20 64.17
C VAL A 15 -12.52 82.08 64.28
N ILE A 16 -11.97 82.51 65.41
CA ILE A 16 -10.55 82.41 65.72
C ILE A 16 -10.41 81.99 67.19
N GLY A 17 -9.60 80.98 67.49
CA GLY A 17 -9.31 80.55 68.85
C GLY A 17 -10.48 79.92 69.59
N ILE A 18 -11.34 79.17 68.87
CA ILE A 18 -12.45 78.40 69.45
C ILE A 18 -12.05 76.92 69.43
N GLU A 19 -12.25 76.20 70.54
CA GLU A 19 -11.96 74.76 70.62
C GLU A 19 -13.20 73.88 70.46
N SER A 20 -14.41 74.42 70.69
CA SER A 20 -15.66 73.70 70.47
C SER A 20 -16.72 74.61 69.87
N LEU A 21 -17.31 74.17 68.76
CA LEU A 21 -18.36 74.87 68.02
C LEU A 21 -19.57 73.95 67.85
N SER A 22 -20.71 74.36 68.37
CA SER A 22 -22.00 73.73 68.09
C SER A 22 -22.85 74.72 67.30
N GLY A 23 -23.28 74.32 66.11
CA GLY A 23 -24.32 75.05 65.38
C GLY A 23 -25.71 74.85 65.99
N GLY A 24 -26.70 75.40 65.30
CA GLY A 24 -28.11 75.40 65.70
C GLY A 24 -29.02 74.82 64.62
N GLY A 25 -30.35 74.95 64.82
CA GLY A 25 -31.32 74.57 63.78
C GLY A 25 -31.37 75.61 62.67
N GLY A 26 -30.48 75.55 61.68
CA GLY A 26 -30.35 76.50 60.56
C GLY A 26 -29.26 76.02 59.59
N ILE A 27 -28.93 76.79 58.55
CA ILE A 27 -27.70 76.53 57.76
C ILE A 27 -26.60 77.42 58.33
N ASP A 28 -25.59 76.78 58.90
CA ASP A 28 -24.45 77.42 59.53
C ASP A 28 -23.22 77.36 58.62
N ILE A 29 -22.72 78.55 58.27
CA ILE A 29 -21.55 78.78 57.41
C ILE A 29 -20.43 79.40 58.24
N VAL A 30 -19.35 78.65 58.43
CA VAL A 30 -18.26 79.01 59.35
C VAL A 30 -16.97 79.05 58.57
N ALA A 31 -16.22 80.16 58.71
CA ALA A 31 -14.85 80.25 58.23
C ALA A 31 -13.87 80.36 59.40
N LEU A 32 -12.78 79.60 59.37
CA LEU A 32 -11.75 79.61 60.40
C LEU A 32 -10.70 80.70 60.12
N GLY A 33 -10.00 81.12 61.18
CA GLY A 33 -8.87 82.04 61.07
C GLY A 33 -7.67 81.42 60.36
N THR A 34 -6.70 82.25 59.97
CA THR A 34 -5.52 81.82 59.19
C THR A 34 -4.46 81.02 59.98
N GLY A 35 -4.62 80.87 61.30
CA GLY A 35 -3.80 79.97 62.11
C GLY A 35 -4.24 78.50 61.91
N GLY A 36 -3.48 77.54 62.43
CA GLY A 36 -3.93 76.14 62.47
C GLY A 36 -4.94 75.94 63.59
N ASN A 37 -6.09 75.37 63.29
CA ASN A 37 -7.20 75.21 64.22
C ASN A 37 -7.35 73.75 64.66
N THR A 38 -7.69 73.50 65.93
CA THR A 38 -8.06 72.16 66.43
C THR A 38 -9.37 72.27 67.17
N MET A 39 -10.45 71.72 66.61
CA MET A 39 -11.82 72.04 67.05
C MET A 39 -12.76 70.82 67.05
N LEU A 40 -13.60 70.71 68.08
CA LEU A 40 -14.80 69.87 68.07
C LEU A 40 -15.96 70.64 67.42
N VAL A 41 -16.50 70.14 66.31
CA VAL A 41 -17.59 70.76 65.55
C VAL A 41 -18.82 69.87 65.58
N SER A 42 -20.02 70.44 65.72
CA SER A 42 -21.28 69.70 65.62
C SER A 42 -22.36 70.58 65.00
N ALA A 43 -23.23 69.97 64.19
CA ALA A 43 -24.36 70.67 63.55
C ALA A 43 -23.95 71.94 62.77
N VAL A 44 -22.88 71.86 61.97
CA VAL A 44 -22.42 72.94 61.08
C VAL A 44 -22.46 72.43 59.63
N GLU A 45 -23.19 73.13 58.77
CA GLU A 45 -23.43 72.70 57.37
C GLU A 45 -22.33 73.11 56.40
N THR A 46 -21.58 74.19 56.68
CA THR A 46 -20.46 74.61 55.84
C THR A 46 -19.29 75.09 56.68
N LEU A 47 -18.13 74.46 56.50
CA LEU A 47 -16.90 74.80 57.20
C LEU A 47 -15.76 75.09 56.22
N THR A 48 -15.28 76.32 56.22
CA THR A 48 -14.10 76.73 55.47
C THR A 48 -12.93 76.90 56.43
N GLY A 49 -11.88 76.11 56.27
CA GLY A 49 -10.64 76.29 57.00
C GLY A 49 -9.82 77.50 56.55
N GLY A 50 -8.72 77.72 57.24
CA GLY A 50 -7.76 78.77 56.99
C GLY A 50 -6.56 78.30 56.19
N SER A 51 -5.47 79.07 56.26
CA SER A 51 -4.18 78.71 55.64
C SER A 51 -3.28 77.85 56.54
N GLY A 52 -3.63 77.72 57.81
CA GLY A 52 -2.92 76.85 58.76
C GLY A 52 -3.54 75.45 58.78
N THR A 53 -2.85 74.49 59.37
CA THR A 53 -3.35 73.11 59.46
C THR A 53 -4.56 73.02 60.37
N ASP A 54 -5.69 72.61 59.81
CA ASP A 54 -6.98 72.51 60.47
C ASP A 54 -7.35 71.06 60.76
N ILE A 55 -7.56 70.77 62.05
CA ILE A 55 -7.89 69.46 62.61
C ILE A 55 -9.28 69.56 63.25
N ILE A 56 -10.26 68.92 62.63
CA ILE A 56 -11.66 68.99 63.04
C ILE A 56 -12.10 67.61 63.51
N THR A 57 -12.70 67.55 64.69
CA THR A 57 -13.39 66.37 65.19
C THR A 57 -14.89 66.67 65.18
N LEU A 58 -15.70 65.76 64.66
CA LEU A 58 -17.15 65.90 64.63
C LEU A 58 -17.79 65.36 65.91
N GLY A 59 -18.95 65.92 66.27
CA GLY A 59 -19.75 65.45 67.39
C GLY A 59 -20.36 64.07 67.16
N THR A 60 -20.95 63.50 68.20
CA THR A 60 -21.51 62.13 68.17
C THR A 60 -22.80 61.99 67.36
N ALA A 61 -23.45 63.11 66.96
CA ALA A 61 -24.58 63.09 66.05
C ALA A 61 -24.09 62.90 64.60
N GLY A 62 -24.90 62.35 63.71
CA GLY A 62 -24.53 62.27 62.29
C GLY A 62 -24.51 63.66 61.66
N ASN A 63 -23.42 63.99 60.97
CA ASN A 63 -23.20 65.31 60.38
C ASN A 63 -23.35 65.26 58.86
N THR A 64 -23.82 66.35 58.25
CA THR A 64 -23.83 66.53 56.80
C THR A 64 -23.27 67.90 56.49
N MET A 65 -22.09 67.97 55.89
CA MET A 65 -21.34 69.23 55.78
C MET A 65 -20.60 69.40 54.46
N LEU A 66 -20.53 70.65 54.00
CA LEU A 66 -19.63 71.11 52.95
C LEU A 66 -18.33 71.62 53.59
N ILE A 67 -17.19 71.10 53.18
CA ILE A 67 -15.89 71.57 53.68
C ILE A 67 -15.00 72.14 52.59
N LEU A 68 -14.18 73.12 52.97
CA LEU A 68 -13.14 73.71 52.13
C LEU A 68 -11.90 73.93 52.99
N ALA A 69 -10.71 73.60 52.48
CA ALA A 69 -9.42 73.89 53.14
C ALA A 69 -9.30 73.35 54.59
N VAL A 70 -9.78 72.12 54.83
CA VAL A 70 -9.57 71.39 56.11
C VAL A 70 -8.62 70.23 55.84
N GLU A 71 -7.58 70.07 56.67
CA GLU A 71 -6.55 69.03 56.46
C GLU A 71 -6.83 67.72 57.19
N THR A 72 -7.52 67.75 58.34
CA THR A 72 -7.86 66.53 59.09
C THR A 72 -9.30 66.61 59.59
N LEU A 73 -10.08 65.56 59.31
CA LEU A 73 -11.46 65.42 59.75
C LEU A 73 -11.68 64.05 60.39
N THR A 74 -12.01 64.04 61.67
CA THR A 74 -12.38 62.83 62.40
C THR A 74 -13.87 62.86 62.68
N GLY A 75 -14.62 61.85 62.24
CA GLY A 75 -16.04 61.74 62.50
C GLY A 75 -16.38 61.34 63.93
N GLY A 76 -17.67 61.27 64.21
CA GLY A 76 -18.24 60.81 65.46
C GLY A 76 -18.81 59.40 65.33
N THR A 77 -19.68 59.02 66.27
CA THR A 77 -20.39 57.74 66.23
C THR A 77 -21.63 57.74 65.33
N GLY A 78 -22.04 58.91 64.83
CA GLY A 78 -23.18 59.07 63.94
C GLY A 78 -22.73 58.99 62.49
N THR A 79 -23.68 58.78 61.56
CA THR A 79 -23.35 58.75 60.12
C THR A 79 -22.94 60.13 59.63
N ASP A 80 -21.69 60.25 59.22
CA ASP A 80 -21.08 61.48 58.76
C ASP A 80 -20.96 61.50 57.23
N VAL A 81 -21.52 62.55 56.64
CA VAL A 81 -21.57 62.80 55.20
C VAL A 81 -20.85 64.11 54.89
N VAL A 82 -19.77 64.02 54.13
CA VAL A 82 -18.89 65.14 53.85
C VAL A 82 -18.86 65.39 52.35
N THR A 83 -19.12 66.62 51.95
CA THR A 83 -18.94 67.09 50.58
C THR A 83 -17.77 68.06 50.54
N LEU A 84 -16.86 67.88 49.59
CA LEU A 84 -15.74 68.79 49.38
C LEU A 84 -16.15 69.92 48.44
N ALA A 85 -15.72 71.13 48.74
CA ALA A 85 -15.96 72.28 47.89
C ALA A 85 -15.07 72.26 46.64
N SER A 86 -15.35 73.19 45.71
CA SER A 86 -14.52 73.42 44.53
C SER A 86 -13.11 73.89 44.89
N GLY A 87 -12.09 73.37 44.21
CA GLY A 87 -10.68 73.77 44.34
C GLY A 87 -9.69 72.63 44.49
N GLY A 88 -10.17 71.39 44.69
CA GLY A 88 -9.34 70.24 45.08
C GLY A 88 -8.99 70.28 46.57
N SER A 89 -8.97 69.11 47.19
CA SER A 89 -8.81 68.95 48.64
C SER A 89 -7.76 67.89 48.95
N THR A 90 -6.99 68.10 50.01
CA THR A 90 -6.10 67.06 50.58
C THR A 90 -6.51 66.83 52.02
N LEU A 91 -7.20 65.73 52.31
CA LEU A 91 -7.87 65.52 53.59
C LEU A 91 -7.52 64.16 54.19
N LEU A 92 -7.06 64.16 55.44
CA LEU A 92 -7.01 62.98 56.28
C LEU A 92 -8.37 62.77 56.95
N VAL A 93 -9.00 61.62 56.73
CA VAL A 93 -10.29 61.26 57.33
C VAL A 93 -10.18 60.06 58.27
N SER A 94 -10.99 60.03 59.31
CA SER A 94 -11.17 58.86 60.18
C SER A 94 -12.61 58.84 60.65
N ASP A 95 -13.22 57.67 60.76
CA ASP A 95 -14.62 57.50 61.22
C ASP A 95 -15.64 58.34 60.40
N ILE A 96 -15.46 58.47 59.08
CA ILE A 96 -16.41 59.15 58.16
C ILE A 96 -17.04 58.12 57.23
N GLU A 97 -18.38 58.09 57.14
CA GLU A 97 -19.11 57.09 56.34
C GLU A 97 -19.28 57.47 54.87
N THR A 98 -19.33 58.76 54.52
CA THR A 98 -19.52 59.20 53.13
C THR A 98 -18.70 60.42 52.80
N VAL A 99 -17.91 60.35 51.73
CA VAL A 99 -17.17 61.49 51.16
C VAL A 99 -17.55 61.66 49.70
N THR A 100 -18.03 62.85 49.36
CA THR A 100 -18.24 63.27 47.97
C THR A 100 -17.25 64.38 47.64
N GLY A 101 -16.38 64.17 46.67
CA GLY A 101 -15.47 65.22 46.21
C GLY A 101 -16.17 66.34 45.45
N GLY A 102 -15.39 67.39 45.19
CA GLY A 102 -15.81 68.60 44.50
C GLY A 102 -15.24 68.65 43.08
N VAL A 103 -15.21 69.85 42.49
CA VAL A 103 -14.42 70.08 41.28
C VAL A 103 -12.97 70.37 41.66
N GLY A 104 -12.01 69.69 41.04
CA GLY A 104 -10.60 69.80 41.39
C GLY A 104 -9.97 68.41 41.51
N SER A 105 -8.76 68.33 42.06
CA SER A 105 -8.17 67.04 42.43
C SER A 105 -8.36 66.83 43.92
N ASP A 106 -9.15 65.85 44.29
CA ASP A 106 -9.42 65.47 45.67
C ASP A 106 -8.60 64.24 46.06
N VAL A 107 -7.84 64.38 47.14
CA VAL A 107 -6.96 63.38 47.73
C VAL A 107 -7.44 63.11 49.15
N ILE A 108 -7.99 61.92 49.37
CA ILE A 108 -8.46 61.47 50.68
C ILE A 108 -7.47 60.43 51.22
N THR A 109 -6.94 60.66 52.42
CA THR A 109 -6.16 59.68 53.16
C THR A 109 -6.98 59.14 54.32
N LEU A 110 -7.04 57.83 54.49
CA LEU A 110 -7.79 57.15 55.54
C LEU A 110 -6.95 57.00 56.82
N GLY A 111 -7.63 56.95 57.96
CA GLY A 111 -7.02 56.71 59.26
C GLY A 111 -6.57 55.26 59.46
N THR A 112 -5.73 55.03 60.47
CA THR A 112 -5.12 53.71 60.72
C THR A 112 -6.07 52.63 61.26
N ALA A 113 -7.31 52.98 61.62
CA ALA A 113 -8.27 52.07 62.25
C ALA A 113 -9.02 51.16 61.24
N GLY A 114 -8.90 51.44 59.94
CA GLY A 114 -9.70 50.83 58.88
C GLY A 114 -11.02 51.58 58.69
N SER A 115 -11.48 51.69 57.45
CA SER A 115 -12.63 52.52 57.10
C SER A 115 -13.68 51.70 56.33
N THR A 116 -14.97 51.98 56.53
CA THR A 116 -16.03 51.52 55.62
C THR A 116 -16.76 52.74 55.08
N MET A 117 -16.52 53.10 53.82
CA MET A 117 -16.90 54.41 53.29
C MET A 117 -17.52 54.33 51.90
N LEU A 118 -18.55 55.16 51.66
CA LEU A 118 -19.04 55.50 50.33
C LEU A 118 -18.27 56.71 49.79
N VAL A 119 -17.60 56.55 48.65
CA VAL A 119 -16.79 57.60 48.01
C VAL A 119 -17.35 57.92 46.64
N SER A 120 -17.46 59.20 46.30
CA SER A 120 -17.90 59.64 44.96
C SER A 120 -17.10 60.86 44.52
N VAL A 121 -16.74 60.93 43.24
CA VAL A 121 -16.04 62.10 42.66
C VAL A 121 -14.72 62.43 43.41
N VAL A 122 -13.95 61.41 43.79
CA VAL A 122 -12.63 61.58 44.43
C VAL A 122 -11.56 60.96 43.54
N GLU A 123 -10.53 61.73 43.20
CA GLU A 123 -9.48 61.30 42.26
C GLU A 123 -8.41 60.42 42.91
N THR A 124 -8.11 60.58 44.20
CA THR A 124 -7.09 59.78 44.89
C THR A 124 -7.55 59.37 46.29
N LEU A 125 -7.47 58.07 46.57
CA LEU A 125 -7.83 57.48 47.85
C LEU A 125 -6.66 56.66 48.39
N VAL A 126 -6.16 57.04 49.56
CA VAL A 126 -5.00 56.43 50.20
C VAL A 126 -5.44 55.78 51.50
N GLY A 127 -5.47 54.46 51.54
CA GLY A 127 -5.70 53.65 52.74
C GLY A 127 -4.51 53.64 53.69
N ALA A 128 -4.70 52.96 54.82
CA ALA A 128 -3.70 52.83 55.87
C ALA A 128 -3.56 51.36 56.32
N SER A 129 -3.09 51.12 57.54
CA SER A 129 -2.83 49.76 58.04
C SER A 129 -4.08 48.98 58.48
N GLY A 130 -5.22 49.66 58.62
CA GLY A 130 -6.49 49.02 59.00
C GLY A 130 -7.25 48.55 57.76
N THR A 131 -8.23 47.66 57.95
CA THR A 131 -9.00 47.12 56.82
C THR A 131 -9.92 48.19 56.22
N ASP A 132 -9.62 48.61 55.00
CA ASP A 132 -10.35 49.64 54.27
C ASP A 132 -11.30 49.02 53.24
N VAL A 133 -12.61 49.22 53.45
CA VAL A 133 -13.72 48.77 52.59
C VAL A 133 -14.40 49.98 51.97
N ILE A 134 -14.18 50.18 50.67
CA ILE A 134 -14.66 51.36 49.96
C ILE A 134 -15.71 50.95 48.94
N THR A 135 -16.86 51.63 48.98
CA THR A 135 -17.86 51.55 47.93
C THR A 135 -17.80 52.83 47.09
N LEU A 136 -17.70 52.70 45.77
CA LEU A 136 -17.80 53.83 44.86
C LEU A 136 -19.27 54.16 44.59
N GLY A 137 -19.58 55.46 44.49
CA GLY A 137 -20.94 55.92 44.22
C GLY A 137 -21.44 55.54 42.83
N THR A 138 -22.75 55.65 42.61
CA THR A 138 -23.44 55.17 41.39
C THR A 138 -23.09 55.89 40.09
N GLY A 139 -22.33 57.00 40.15
CA GLY A 139 -21.74 57.64 38.97
C GLY A 139 -20.57 56.80 38.44
N GLY A 140 -20.07 57.12 37.23
CA GLY A 140 -18.80 56.53 36.79
C GLY A 140 -17.64 57.18 37.51
N ASN A 141 -16.80 56.40 38.19
CA ASN A 141 -15.70 56.92 38.99
C ASN A 141 -14.36 56.70 38.28
N THR A 142 -13.43 57.64 38.41
CA THR A 142 -12.04 57.47 38.00
C THR A 142 -11.14 57.79 39.18
N VAL A 143 -10.53 56.75 39.78
CA VAL A 143 -9.85 56.88 41.08
C VAL A 143 -8.50 56.16 41.09
N LEU A 144 -7.50 56.82 41.66
CA LEU A 144 -6.24 56.21 42.09
C LEU A 144 -6.40 55.70 43.51
N THR A 145 -6.23 54.40 43.75
CA THR A 145 -6.27 53.80 45.09
C THR A 145 -4.90 53.33 45.54
N VAL A 146 -4.54 53.57 46.80
CA VAL A 146 -3.29 53.12 47.40
C VAL A 146 -3.61 52.44 48.72
N GLY A 147 -3.31 51.15 48.89
CA GLY A 147 -3.49 50.47 50.18
C GLY A 147 -4.95 50.28 50.62
N ILE A 148 -5.89 50.08 49.68
CA ILE A 148 -7.29 49.75 49.97
C ILE A 148 -7.50 48.23 49.88
N ASP A 149 -8.09 47.62 50.92
CA ASP A 149 -8.28 46.17 50.98
C ASP A 149 -9.48 45.66 50.18
N THR A 150 -10.58 46.39 50.16
CA THR A 150 -11.80 46.01 49.43
C THR A 150 -12.38 47.21 48.71
N LEU A 151 -12.60 47.08 47.41
CA LEU A 151 -13.20 48.11 46.57
C LEU A 151 -14.42 47.55 45.84
N VAL A 152 -15.57 48.13 46.10
CA VAL A 152 -16.83 47.77 45.46
C VAL A 152 -17.24 48.93 44.56
N GLY A 153 -17.23 48.71 43.25
CA GLY A 153 -17.81 49.64 42.29
C GLY A 153 -19.34 49.61 42.30
N SER A 154 -19.94 50.15 41.26
CA SER A 154 -21.39 50.35 41.18
C SER A 154 -21.91 50.11 39.75
N THR A 155 -23.04 50.73 39.41
CA THR A 155 -23.62 50.66 38.05
C THR A 155 -22.97 51.63 37.06
N GLY A 156 -22.23 52.63 37.54
CA GLY A 156 -21.47 53.54 36.69
C GLY A 156 -20.19 52.88 36.19
N ILE A 157 -19.59 53.44 35.13
CA ILE A 157 -18.30 52.93 34.61
C ILE A 157 -17.19 53.32 35.58
N ASP A 158 -16.66 52.33 36.29
CA ASP A 158 -15.63 52.52 37.30
C ASP A 158 -14.24 52.16 36.76
N ALA A 159 -13.37 53.18 36.68
CA ALA A 159 -11.98 53.09 36.24
C ALA A 159 -11.03 53.32 37.43
N VAL A 160 -10.41 52.23 37.90
CA VAL A 160 -9.56 52.22 39.09
C VAL A 160 -8.11 52.02 38.66
N THR A 161 -7.22 52.88 39.14
CA THR A 161 -5.76 52.71 39.03
C THR A 161 -5.18 52.41 40.41
N LEU A 162 -4.31 51.42 40.52
CA LEU A 162 -3.64 51.08 41.77
C LEU A 162 -2.33 51.86 41.93
N GLY A 163 -1.93 52.08 43.18
CA GLY A 163 -0.67 52.74 43.54
C GLY A 163 0.56 51.96 43.08
N THR A 164 1.73 52.60 43.16
CA THR A 164 3.00 52.02 42.70
C THR A 164 3.57 50.92 43.62
N SER A 165 3.10 50.83 44.86
CA SER A 165 3.36 49.71 45.78
C SER A 165 2.63 48.46 45.29
N GLY A 166 3.06 47.26 45.71
CA GLY A 166 2.29 46.04 45.44
C GLY A 166 0.99 46.03 46.24
N ASN A 167 -0.14 45.77 45.58
CA ASN A 167 -1.47 45.80 46.19
C ASN A 167 -1.99 44.38 46.43
N THR A 168 -2.78 44.19 47.48
CA THR A 168 -3.54 42.95 47.71
C THR A 168 -4.96 43.34 48.10
N MET A 169 -5.92 43.10 47.21
CA MET A 169 -7.28 43.62 47.41
C MET A 169 -8.38 42.72 46.84
N VAL A 170 -9.61 42.91 47.33
CA VAL A 170 -10.83 42.37 46.74
C VAL A 170 -11.53 43.46 45.93
N VAL A 171 -11.92 43.16 44.69
CA VAL A 171 -12.71 44.06 43.83
C VAL A 171 -14.03 43.43 43.43
N SER A 172 -15.08 44.22 43.35
CA SER A 172 -16.39 43.79 42.83
C SER A 172 -17.03 44.92 42.04
N ALA A 173 -17.72 44.61 40.95
CA ALA A 173 -18.43 45.60 40.13
C ALA A 173 -17.54 46.78 39.63
N VAL A 174 -16.26 46.52 39.33
CA VAL A 174 -15.34 47.49 38.73
C VAL A 174 -15.13 47.14 37.25
N ASP A 175 -15.28 48.11 36.35
CA ASP A 175 -15.19 47.88 34.90
C ASP A 175 -13.75 47.88 34.37
N THR A 176 -12.90 48.76 34.88
CA THR A 176 -11.50 48.88 34.46
C THR A 176 -10.58 48.94 35.66
N LEU A 177 -9.60 48.05 35.72
CA LEU A 177 -8.59 48.00 36.76
C LEU A 177 -7.18 48.04 36.15
N THR A 178 -6.43 49.07 36.50
CA THR A 178 -5.04 49.23 36.07
C THR A 178 -4.13 49.11 37.27
N GLY A 179 -3.27 48.09 37.28
CA GLY A 179 -2.25 47.92 38.31
C GLY A 179 -1.11 48.92 38.21
N GLY A 180 -0.30 48.95 39.28
CA GLY A 180 0.87 49.79 39.41
C GLY A 180 2.15 49.11 38.91
N THR A 181 3.29 49.57 39.42
CA THR A 181 4.61 48.94 39.16
C THR A 181 4.97 47.85 40.16
N GLY A 182 4.24 47.77 41.27
CA GLY A 182 4.40 46.73 42.27
C GLY A 182 3.62 45.47 41.87
N THR A 183 3.91 44.34 42.52
CA THR A 183 3.14 43.11 42.32
C THR A 183 1.74 43.25 42.90
N ASP A 184 0.75 43.21 42.02
CA ASP A 184 -0.66 43.35 42.34
C ASP A 184 -1.37 41.99 42.38
N VAL A 185 -2.05 41.73 43.49
CA VAL A 185 -2.86 40.53 43.76
C VAL A 185 -4.31 40.95 43.97
N VAL A 186 -5.16 40.63 43.01
CA VAL A 186 -6.56 41.06 42.99
C VAL A 186 -7.46 39.83 43.06
N ALA A 187 -8.38 39.80 44.02
CA ALA A 187 -9.45 38.82 44.07
C ALA A 187 -10.77 39.46 43.63
N LEU A 188 -11.54 38.77 42.80
CA LEU A 188 -12.86 39.18 42.36
C LEU A 188 -13.92 38.75 43.38
N GLY A 189 -14.98 39.55 43.49
CA GLY A 189 -16.12 39.26 44.35
C GLY A 189 -16.86 37.97 43.97
N ALA A 190 -17.80 37.55 44.81
CA ALA A 190 -18.57 36.32 44.57
C ALA A 190 -19.55 36.42 43.38
N THR A 191 -19.90 37.63 42.96
CA THR A 191 -20.67 37.90 41.74
C THR A 191 -19.76 37.83 40.52
N GLY A 192 -20.26 37.31 39.40
CA GLY A 192 -19.48 37.28 38.16
C GLY A 192 -19.06 38.67 37.70
N SER A 193 -17.82 38.79 37.25
CA SER A 193 -17.20 40.06 36.85
C SER A 193 -17.00 40.14 35.34
N THR A 194 -17.22 41.32 34.76
CA THR A 194 -16.87 41.62 33.37
C THR A 194 -15.98 42.86 33.36
N MET A 195 -14.66 42.71 33.21
CA MET A 195 -13.73 43.83 33.40
C MET A 195 -12.54 43.84 32.45
N LEU A 196 -11.98 45.04 32.22
CA LEU A 196 -10.69 45.27 31.58
C LEU A 196 -9.60 45.35 32.66
N VAL A 197 -8.55 44.55 32.54
CA VAL A 197 -7.38 44.59 33.44
C VAL A 197 -6.11 44.95 32.68
N THR A 198 -5.27 45.79 33.26
CA THR A 198 -3.93 46.11 32.73
C THR A 198 -2.93 46.10 33.87
N SER A 199 -1.73 45.55 33.65
CA SER A 199 -0.65 45.53 34.65
C SER A 199 -1.01 44.88 35.99
N ILE A 200 -1.82 43.81 35.99
CA ILE A 200 -2.12 43.01 37.19
C ILE A 200 -1.36 41.68 37.10
N GLU A 201 -0.57 41.35 38.12
CA GLU A 201 0.25 40.13 38.12
C GLU A 201 -0.51 38.88 38.59
N THR A 202 -1.48 39.03 39.50
CA THR A 202 -2.30 37.91 39.99
C THR A 202 -3.76 38.29 40.07
N LEU A 203 -4.62 37.51 39.41
CA LEU A 203 -6.07 37.69 39.40
C LEU A 203 -6.74 36.39 39.83
N ILE A 204 -7.56 36.47 40.87
CA ILE A 204 -8.27 35.34 41.47
C ILE A 204 -9.76 35.58 41.28
N GLY A 205 -10.42 34.79 40.46
CA GLY A 205 -11.86 34.81 40.26
C GLY A 205 -12.65 34.35 41.47
N GLY A 206 -13.94 34.69 41.45
CA GLY A 206 -14.92 34.36 42.47
C GLY A 206 -15.66 33.05 42.15
N THR A 207 -16.87 32.92 42.71
CA THR A 207 -17.78 31.79 42.41
C THR A 207 -18.71 32.07 41.22
N GLY A 208 -18.78 33.32 40.78
CA GLY A 208 -19.57 33.73 39.62
C GLY A 208 -18.79 33.55 38.33
N THR A 209 -19.44 33.76 37.18
CA THR A 209 -18.76 33.71 35.89
C THR A 209 -17.96 34.98 35.66
N ASP A 210 -16.64 34.85 35.62
CA ASP A 210 -15.69 35.93 35.41
C ASP A 210 -15.20 35.95 33.96
N VAL A 211 -15.38 37.10 33.31
CA VAL A 211 -14.92 37.41 31.96
C VAL A 211 -13.98 38.61 32.03
N VAL A 212 -12.70 38.35 31.81
CA VAL A 212 -11.65 39.36 31.94
C VAL A 212 -11.05 39.63 30.57
N THR A 213 -10.91 40.90 30.21
CA THR A 213 -10.17 41.33 29.02
C THR A 213 -8.85 41.95 29.45
N LEU A 214 -7.75 41.55 28.84
CA LEU A 214 -6.44 42.14 29.06
C LEU A 214 -6.29 43.42 28.22
N GLY A 215 -5.56 44.40 28.76
CA GLY A 215 -5.25 45.65 28.08
C GLY A 215 -4.42 45.45 26.81
N THR A 216 -4.18 46.55 26.09
CA THR A 216 -3.39 46.53 24.85
C THR A 216 -1.88 46.33 25.06
N SER A 217 -1.41 46.45 26.30
CA SER A 217 -0.03 46.14 26.71
C SER A 217 0.07 44.66 27.03
N GLY A 218 1.20 44.03 26.70
CA GLY A 218 1.40 42.61 27.01
C GLY A 218 1.35 42.34 28.51
N ALA A 219 0.54 41.37 28.93
CA ALA A 219 0.38 40.98 30.32
C ALA A 219 1.24 39.77 30.70
N THR A 220 1.63 39.67 31.97
CA THR A 220 2.11 38.42 32.57
C THR A 220 1.26 38.14 33.81
N LEU A 221 0.24 37.31 33.66
CA LEU A 221 -0.84 37.15 34.64
C LEU A 221 -0.90 35.72 35.20
N LEU A 222 -0.92 35.58 36.52
CA LEU A 222 -1.40 34.38 37.20
C LEU A 222 -2.92 34.48 37.39
N ALA A 223 -3.70 33.75 36.59
CA ALA A 223 -5.15 33.71 36.66
C ALA A 223 -5.63 32.43 37.36
N THR A 224 -6.45 32.56 38.41
CA THR A 224 -7.04 31.42 39.13
C THR A 224 -8.54 31.61 39.22
N GLY A 225 -9.36 30.59 38.96
CA GLY A 225 -10.82 30.72 39.10
C GLY A 225 -11.50 31.68 38.11
N ILE A 226 -10.85 32.07 37.01
CA ILE A 226 -11.43 32.90 35.94
C ILE A 226 -11.98 31.99 34.83
N GLU A 227 -13.21 32.16 34.36
CA GLU A 227 -13.79 31.31 33.31
C GLU A 227 -13.37 31.70 31.90
N THR A 228 -13.34 33.01 31.60
CA THR A 228 -12.97 33.52 30.26
C THR A 228 -11.93 34.62 30.39
N LEU A 229 -10.82 34.46 29.68
CA LEU A 229 -9.79 35.48 29.57
C LEU A 229 -9.56 35.81 28.09
N VAL A 230 -9.71 37.08 27.76
CA VAL A 230 -9.52 37.62 26.41
C VAL A 230 -8.26 38.47 26.41
N GLY A 231 -7.23 38.05 25.68
CA GLY A 231 -6.02 38.82 25.47
C GLY A 231 -6.23 40.06 24.61
N GLY A 232 -5.30 40.99 24.75
CA GLY A 232 -5.28 42.25 24.02
C GLY A 232 -4.48 42.15 22.72
N SER A 233 -3.97 43.30 22.26
CA SER A 233 -3.03 43.35 21.13
C SER A 233 -1.56 43.17 21.52
N GLY A 234 -1.28 43.11 22.83
CA GLY A 234 0.06 42.92 23.38
C GLY A 234 0.38 41.43 23.51
N THR A 235 1.65 41.10 23.75
CA THR A 235 2.05 39.71 24.00
C THR A 235 1.69 39.30 25.42
N ASP A 236 0.64 38.48 25.55
CA ASP A 236 0.06 38.04 26.80
C ASP A 236 0.59 36.65 27.20
N VAL A 237 1.08 36.56 28.43
CA VAL A 237 1.50 35.32 29.08
C VAL A 237 0.60 35.07 30.27
N VAL A 238 -0.17 33.98 30.25
CA VAL A 238 -1.11 33.64 31.31
C VAL A 238 -0.76 32.31 31.91
N ILE A 239 -0.53 32.31 33.21
CA ILE A 239 -0.36 31.11 34.03
C ILE A 239 -1.71 30.85 34.70
N ILE A 240 -2.31 29.68 34.47
CA ILE A 240 -3.55 29.26 35.09
C ILE A 240 -3.22 28.51 36.39
N GLY A 241 -3.76 28.98 37.51
CA GLY A 241 -3.61 28.34 38.81
C GLY A 241 -4.28 26.97 38.92
N THR A 242 -4.04 26.26 40.02
CA THR A 242 -4.45 24.85 40.21
C THR A 242 -5.93 24.66 40.57
N THR A 243 -6.70 25.74 40.71
CA THR A 243 -8.12 25.71 41.09
C THR A 243 -8.95 26.40 40.01
N GLY A 244 -9.75 25.63 39.27
CA GLY A 244 -10.64 26.16 38.24
C GLY A 244 -11.36 25.06 37.44
N ALA A 245 -12.56 25.40 36.95
CA ALA A 245 -13.34 24.64 35.98
C ALA A 245 -12.77 24.85 34.55
N THR A 246 -13.57 24.65 33.51
CA THR A 246 -13.22 24.92 32.11
C THR A 246 -12.72 26.36 31.92
N PHE A 247 -11.48 26.55 31.45
CA PHE A 247 -10.92 27.87 31.12
C PHE A 247 -11.01 28.11 29.61
N HIS A 248 -11.53 29.29 29.23
CA HIS A 248 -11.57 29.74 27.84
C HIS A 248 -10.58 30.87 27.62
N ALA A 249 -9.50 30.58 26.90
CA ALA A 249 -8.52 31.57 26.47
C ALA A 249 -8.88 32.08 25.07
N VAL A 250 -8.94 33.41 24.89
CA VAL A 250 -9.18 34.06 23.61
C VAL A 250 -8.01 34.99 23.32
N ASN A 251 -7.34 34.90 22.17
CA ASN A 251 -6.24 35.79 21.75
C ASN A 251 -5.11 35.95 22.79
N ILE A 252 -4.66 34.84 23.40
CA ILE A 252 -3.54 34.85 24.35
C ILE A 252 -2.35 34.17 23.68
N GLU A 253 -1.18 34.80 23.66
CA GLU A 253 0.00 34.28 22.96
C GLU A 253 0.63 33.09 23.70
N THR A 254 0.69 33.14 25.04
CA THR A 254 1.24 32.05 25.85
C THR A 254 0.30 31.68 26.99
N VAL A 255 -0.17 30.44 27.00
CA VAL A 255 -0.96 29.87 28.10
C VAL A 255 -0.17 28.76 28.78
N ILE A 256 0.04 28.88 30.09
CA ILE A 256 0.67 27.88 30.95
C ILE A 256 -0.40 27.36 31.91
N ALA A 257 -0.76 26.08 31.85
CA ALA A 257 -1.85 25.55 32.69
C ALA A 257 -1.50 24.28 33.45
N THR A 258 -2.23 24.09 34.56
CA THR A 258 -2.31 22.84 35.34
C THR A 258 -3.79 22.55 35.61
N GLY A 259 -4.49 21.78 34.78
CA GLY A 259 -5.95 21.61 34.90
C GLY A 259 -6.56 20.64 33.87
N GLN A 260 -7.83 20.25 34.04
CA GLN A 260 -8.42 19.10 33.31
C GLN A 260 -8.89 19.41 31.87
N THR A 261 -9.30 20.65 31.55
CA THR A 261 -9.84 21.02 30.22
C THR A 261 -9.50 22.46 29.86
N LEU A 262 -8.91 22.68 28.68
CA LEU A 262 -8.58 23.99 28.12
C LEU A 262 -9.29 24.19 26.78
N HIS A 263 -10.01 25.31 26.62
CA HIS A 263 -10.53 25.78 25.34
C HIS A 263 -9.69 26.95 24.84
N LEU A 264 -9.22 26.88 23.60
CA LEU A 264 -8.42 27.91 22.97
C LEU A 264 -9.17 28.53 21.80
N SER A 265 -9.09 29.85 21.68
CA SER A 265 -9.46 30.55 20.46
C SER A 265 -8.47 31.68 20.17
N GLY A 266 -7.99 31.79 18.93
CA GLY A 266 -6.98 32.79 18.55
C GLY A 266 -5.97 32.26 17.53
N LEU A 267 -5.18 33.15 16.93
CA LEU A 267 -4.10 32.80 16.00
C LEU A 267 -2.79 32.58 16.79
N GLU A 268 -2.08 31.48 16.54
CA GLU A 268 -0.70 31.21 17.01
C GLU A 268 -0.47 31.29 18.54
N THR A 269 -1.14 30.43 19.32
CA THR A 269 -0.88 30.31 20.78
C THR A 269 0.16 29.24 21.09
N LEU A 270 1.20 29.61 21.83
CA LEU A 270 2.11 28.66 22.49
C LEU A 270 1.48 28.17 23.80
N VAL A 271 1.27 26.87 23.92
CA VAL A 271 0.59 26.27 25.08
C VAL A 271 1.56 25.36 25.81
N ASN A 272 2.09 25.83 26.94
CA ASN A 272 2.97 25.03 27.79
C ASN A 272 2.17 24.52 29.00
N ILE A 273 1.49 23.39 28.84
CA ILE A 273 0.70 22.79 29.91
C ILE A 273 1.53 21.74 30.62
N LEU A 274 1.43 21.67 31.95
CA LEU A 274 2.14 20.68 32.76
C LEU A 274 1.30 19.41 33.00
N SER A 275 -0.05 19.48 32.93
CA SER A 275 -0.99 18.35 33.01
C SER A 275 -2.41 18.75 32.57
N ALA A 276 -2.95 18.14 31.52
CA ALA A 276 -4.37 18.23 31.14
C ALA A 276 -4.87 16.93 30.47
N ASP A 277 -6.15 16.58 30.66
CA ASP A 277 -6.71 15.36 30.06
C ASP A 277 -7.24 15.60 28.63
N VAL A 278 -7.84 16.77 28.36
CA VAL A 278 -8.49 17.08 27.07
C VAL A 278 -8.11 18.48 26.54
N LEU A 279 -7.71 18.55 25.26
CA LEU A 279 -7.53 19.77 24.47
C LEU A 279 -8.66 19.91 23.44
N ILE A 280 -9.31 21.07 23.37
CA ILE A 280 -10.36 21.36 22.38
C ILE A 280 -9.96 22.58 21.55
N LEU A 281 -9.94 22.42 20.23
CA LEU A 281 -9.58 23.46 19.25
C LEU A 281 -10.83 24.12 18.65
N ASN A 282 -10.70 25.35 18.17
CA ASN A 282 -11.81 26.13 17.63
C ASN A 282 -11.92 26.02 16.10
N ASP A 283 -13.09 26.35 15.55
CA ASP A 283 -13.39 26.27 14.11
C ASP A 283 -12.56 27.21 13.20
N GLY A 284 -11.62 27.99 13.75
CA GLY A 284 -10.78 28.94 13.02
C GLY A 284 -9.50 28.35 12.43
N GLY A 285 -9.16 27.09 12.76
CA GLY A 285 -7.88 26.47 12.44
C GLY A 285 -6.80 26.91 13.42
N THR A 286 -6.51 26.05 14.39
CA THR A 286 -5.56 26.30 15.48
C THR A 286 -4.21 25.67 15.16
N THR A 287 -3.12 26.45 15.22
CA THR A 287 -1.76 25.91 15.22
C THR A 287 -1.20 25.97 16.65
N VAL A 288 -0.90 24.81 17.25
CA VAL A 288 -0.47 24.70 18.65
C VAL A 288 0.68 23.70 18.82
N SER A 289 1.66 24.06 19.66
CA SER A 289 2.66 23.12 20.16
C SER A 289 2.39 22.83 21.62
N VAL A 290 2.39 21.55 22.00
CA VAL A 290 2.04 21.08 23.35
C VAL A 290 3.25 20.41 24.01
N SER A 291 3.61 20.81 25.23
CA SER A 291 4.84 20.33 25.90
C SER A 291 4.68 19.07 26.74
N THR A 292 3.46 18.73 27.19
CA THR A 292 3.17 17.51 27.98
C THR A 292 1.87 16.82 27.52
N GLN A 293 1.66 15.59 27.98
CA GLN A 293 0.71 14.63 27.40
C GLN A 293 -0.75 14.98 27.70
N TYR A 294 -1.51 15.34 26.67
CA TYR A 294 -2.98 15.20 26.67
C TYR A 294 -3.37 13.76 26.37
N LYS A 295 -4.45 13.30 26.98
CA LYS A 295 -5.06 12.01 26.62
C LYS A 295 -5.99 12.14 25.44
N THR A 296 -6.60 13.31 25.23
CA THR A 296 -7.55 13.56 24.14
C THR A 296 -7.30 14.93 23.50
N ILE A 297 -7.26 14.98 22.18
CA ILE A 297 -7.29 16.21 21.38
C ILE A 297 -8.53 16.16 20.48
N LEU A 298 -9.40 17.14 20.62
CA LEU A 298 -10.57 17.33 19.77
C LEU A 298 -10.32 18.55 18.89
N GLY A 299 -10.13 18.30 17.60
CA GLY A 299 -10.12 19.35 16.59
C GLY A 299 -11.53 19.82 16.23
N SER A 300 -11.60 20.66 15.20
CA SER A 300 -12.76 21.48 14.89
C SER A 300 -13.27 21.22 13.47
N SER A 301 -13.83 22.23 12.80
CA SER A 301 -14.02 22.23 11.34
C SER A 301 -12.98 23.07 10.58
N GLY A 302 -12.11 23.78 11.31
CA GLY A 302 -10.98 24.51 10.76
C GLY A 302 -9.77 23.59 10.56
N SER A 303 -8.74 24.09 9.86
CA SER A 303 -7.49 23.33 9.66
C SER A 303 -6.63 23.40 10.92
N ASP A 304 -6.71 22.37 11.76
CA ASP A 304 -5.98 22.30 13.01
C ASP A 304 -4.61 21.62 12.84
N VAL A 305 -3.57 22.21 13.44
CA VAL A 305 -2.17 21.74 13.40
C VAL A 305 -1.65 21.61 14.84
N VAL A 306 -1.37 20.38 15.26
CA VAL A 306 -0.79 20.09 16.58
C VAL A 306 0.62 19.54 16.43
N THR A 307 1.55 20.06 17.23
CA THR A 307 2.90 19.49 17.41
C THR A 307 3.09 19.01 18.84
N LEU A 308 3.34 17.71 19.03
CA LEU A 308 3.63 17.10 20.32
C LEU A 308 5.03 17.48 20.82
N GLY A 309 5.18 17.53 22.14
CA GLY A 309 6.43 17.92 22.80
C GLY A 309 7.49 16.82 22.73
N SER A 310 8.67 17.08 23.28
CA SER A 310 9.82 16.16 23.17
C SER A 310 9.71 14.83 23.95
N SER A 311 8.58 14.56 24.60
CA SER A 311 8.31 13.33 25.34
C SER A 311 7.30 12.49 24.59
N GLY A 312 7.54 11.18 24.47
CA GLY A 312 6.61 10.27 23.82
C GLY A 312 5.24 10.31 24.48
N SER A 313 4.18 10.33 23.69
CA SER A 313 2.80 10.59 24.11
C SER A 313 1.85 9.48 23.66
N THR A 314 0.75 9.26 24.38
CA THR A 314 -0.37 8.43 23.90
C THR A 314 -1.63 9.26 23.89
N VAL A 315 -2.17 9.54 22.70
CA VAL A 315 -3.25 10.52 22.51
C VAL A 315 -4.40 9.98 21.68
N LEU A 316 -5.63 10.18 22.15
CA LEU A 316 -6.84 10.04 21.36
C LEU A 316 -7.06 11.33 20.56
N VAL A 317 -7.28 11.22 19.25
CA VAL A 317 -7.55 12.37 18.38
C VAL A 317 -8.91 12.21 17.70
N GLU A 318 -9.69 13.28 17.67
CA GLU A 318 -10.89 13.38 16.85
C GLU A 318 -10.86 14.69 16.06
N ARG A 319 -11.28 14.64 14.78
CA ARG A 319 -11.46 15.81 13.91
C ARG A 319 -10.20 16.68 13.78
N LEU A 320 -9.01 16.07 13.77
CA LEU A 320 -7.72 16.77 13.66
C LEU A 320 -7.11 16.57 12.27
N GLU A 321 -6.65 17.64 11.63
CA GLU A 321 -6.12 17.61 10.26
C GLU A 321 -4.61 17.36 10.21
N THR A 322 -3.81 17.93 11.12
CA THR A 322 -2.35 17.76 11.13
C THR A 322 -1.82 17.46 12.53
N LEU A 323 -1.03 16.40 12.66
CA LEU A 323 -0.33 16.02 13.87
C LEU A 323 1.15 15.73 13.57
N THR A 324 2.01 16.46 14.25
CA THR A 324 3.46 16.21 14.27
C THR A 324 3.82 15.65 15.64
N GLY A 325 4.39 14.46 15.68
CA GLY A 325 4.95 13.88 16.90
C GLY A 325 6.36 14.39 17.20
N SER A 326 7.12 13.55 17.89
CA SER A 326 8.42 13.87 18.45
C SER A 326 9.46 12.83 18.06
N ASN A 327 10.68 12.93 18.61
CA ASN A 327 11.71 11.88 18.45
C ASN A 327 11.58 10.77 19.50
N ALA A 328 10.53 10.82 20.34
CA ALA A 328 10.24 9.85 21.37
C ALA A 328 8.94 9.14 21.02
N SER A 329 8.74 7.92 21.56
CA SER A 329 7.63 7.03 21.16
C SER A 329 6.25 7.67 21.35
N ASP A 330 5.63 8.06 20.25
CA ASP A 330 4.29 8.62 20.15
C ASP A 330 3.30 7.59 19.58
N ALA A 331 2.16 7.47 20.25
CA ALA A 331 1.06 6.60 19.88
C ALA A 331 -0.25 7.39 19.77
N VAL A 332 -0.96 7.20 18.67
CA VAL A 332 -2.17 7.94 18.34
C VAL A 332 -3.32 6.97 18.16
N ILE A 333 -4.44 7.25 18.81
CA ILE A 333 -5.69 6.50 18.66
C ILE A 333 -6.68 7.44 17.97
N LEU A 334 -7.22 7.04 16.82
CA LEU A 334 -8.26 7.80 16.12
C LEU A 334 -9.61 7.47 16.78
N GLY A 335 -10.44 8.49 16.99
CA GLY A 335 -11.73 8.32 17.64
C GLY A 335 -12.82 7.76 16.72
N THR A 336 -14.08 8.10 17.00
CA THR A 336 -15.25 7.41 16.40
C THR A 336 -15.78 8.04 15.11
N SER A 337 -15.15 9.11 14.66
CA SER A 337 -15.45 9.77 13.39
C SER A 337 -14.34 9.45 12.41
N GLY A 338 -14.68 9.12 11.16
CA GLY A 338 -13.66 8.93 10.12
C GLY A 338 -12.78 10.17 10.01
N MET A 339 -11.46 9.98 9.99
CA MET A 339 -10.48 11.06 10.05
C MET A 339 -9.65 11.18 8.76
N THR A 340 -9.19 12.39 8.45
CA THR A 340 -8.14 12.62 7.45
C THR A 340 -7.00 13.38 8.13
N LEU A 341 -5.89 12.70 8.38
CA LEU A 341 -4.78 13.23 9.20
C LEU A 341 -3.47 13.22 8.43
N LEU A 342 -2.81 14.38 8.37
CA LEU A 342 -1.39 14.49 8.02
C LEU A 342 -0.55 14.19 9.26
N ALA A 343 0.14 13.06 9.24
CA ALA A 343 0.97 12.54 10.31
C ALA A 343 2.46 12.70 9.99
N THR A 344 3.24 13.22 10.94
CA THR A 344 4.70 13.22 10.85
C THR A 344 5.30 12.83 12.20
N LEU A 345 6.43 12.11 12.17
CA LEU A 345 7.15 11.71 13.40
C LEU A 345 6.26 10.95 14.41
N LEU A 346 5.45 10.00 13.94
CA LEU A 346 4.63 9.13 14.79
C LEU A 346 5.06 7.67 14.64
N GLU A 347 5.15 6.93 15.74
CA GLU A 347 5.53 5.52 15.74
C GLU A 347 4.33 4.56 15.74
N THR A 348 3.18 4.97 16.26
CA THR A 348 1.97 4.11 16.29
C THR A 348 0.70 4.90 15.99
N ILE A 349 -0.14 4.37 15.09
CA ILE A 349 -1.49 4.87 14.81
C ILE A 349 -2.48 3.71 14.87
N ILE A 350 -3.52 3.83 15.70
CA ILE A 350 -4.62 2.87 15.81
C ILE A 350 -5.90 3.56 15.35
N GLY A 351 -6.50 3.07 14.27
CA GLY A 351 -7.76 3.56 13.73
C GLY A 351 -8.97 3.19 14.60
N GLY A 352 -10.04 3.96 14.41
CA GLY A 352 -11.22 3.94 15.26
C GLY A 352 -12.38 3.15 14.67
N VAL A 353 -13.57 3.74 14.76
CA VAL A 353 -14.73 3.34 13.95
C VAL A 353 -14.98 4.48 12.96
N GLY A 354 -15.13 4.18 11.68
CA GLY A 354 -15.17 5.21 10.63
C GLY A 354 -14.20 4.87 9.50
N THR A 355 -14.16 5.71 8.46
CA THR A 355 -13.15 5.60 7.40
C THR A 355 -12.00 6.54 7.73
N ASP A 356 -10.85 5.98 8.06
CA ASP A 356 -9.65 6.71 8.45
C ASP A 356 -8.63 6.75 7.30
N VAL A 357 -8.17 7.95 6.97
CA VAL A 357 -7.21 8.25 5.91
C VAL A 357 -6.00 8.95 6.52
N ILE A 358 -4.84 8.30 6.49
CA ILE A 358 -3.58 8.86 6.99
C ILE A 358 -2.68 9.21 5.82
N MET A 359 -2.11 10.41 5.84
CA MET A 359 -1.02 10.83 4.96
C MET A 359 0.24 11.04 5.80
N LEU A 360 1.32 10.34 5.47
CA LEU A 360 2.62 10.52 6.10
C LEU A 360 3.32 11.72 5.44
N GLY A 361 4.05 12.52 6.22
CA GLY A 361 4.81 13.64 5.67
C GLY A 361 6.07 13.22 4.90
N GLY A 362 6.82 14.20 4.40
CA GLY A 362 7.90 13.97 3.43
C GLY A 362 9.19 13.32 3.96
N THR A 363 9.31 13.08 5.28
CA THR A 363 10.44 12.36 5.88
C THR A 363 10.04 10.90 6.03
N GLY A 364 10.89 9.96 5.59
CA GLY A 364 10.58 8.53 5.67
C GLY A 364 10.18 8.12 7.09
N SER A 365 9.06 7.40 7.20
CA SER A 365 8.41 7.07 8.46
C SER A 365 8.52 5.58 8.76
N THR A 366 8.77 5.22 10.02
CA THR A 366 8.61 3.85 10.52
C THR A 366 7.38 3.80 11.41
N LEU A 367 6.30 3.15 10.97
CA LEU A 367 4.99 3.25 11.61
C LEU A 367 4.37 1.87 11.89
N LEU A 368 3.87 1.66 13.11
CA LEU A 368 2.94 0.58 13.40
C LEU A 368 1.51 1.08 13.22
N VAL A 369 0.73 0.43 12.37
CA VAL A 369 -0.69 0.76 12.16
C VAL A 369 -1.60 -0.39 12.55
N ASP A 370 -2.76 -0.08 13.09
CA ASP A 370 -3.84 -1.04 13.29
C ASP A 370 -5.18 -0.39 12.91
N ARG A 371 -6.12 -1.20 12.40
CA ARG A 371 -7.51 -0.77 12.13
C ARG A 371 -7.66 0.46 11.21
N LEU A 372 -6.79 0.63 10.21
CA LEU A 372 -6.81 1.76 9.28
C LEU A 372 -7.30 1.35 7.87
N GLU A 373 -8.08 2.20 7.19
CA GLU A 373 -8.59 1.92 5.85
C GLU A 373 -7.68 2.43 4.71
N THR A 374 -7.07 3.62 4.86
CA THR A 374 -6.19 4.21 3.82
C THR A 374 -4.94 4.82 4.41
N LEU A 375 -3.78 4.48 3.84
CA LEU A 375 -2.48 5.03 4.18
C LEU A 375 -1.77 5.53 2.93
N SER A 376 -1.31 6.78 2.95
CA SER A 376 -0.48 7.36 1.91
C SER A 376 0.86 7.76 2.49
N GLY A 377 1.96 7.28 1.90
CA GLY A 377 3.29 7.73 2.21
C GLY A 377 3.60 9.11 1.60
N GLY A 378 4.75 9.63 2.00
CA GLY A 378 5.32 10.88 1.51
C GLY A 378 6.37 10.65 0.42
N SER A 379 7.29 11.61 0.27
CA SER A 379 8.46 11.46 -0.61
C SER A 379 9.62 10.67 0.02
N GLY A 380 9.49 10.34 1.31
CA GLY A 380 10.48 9.58 2.05
C GLY A 380 10.31 8.08 1.83
N SER A 381 11.28 7.28 2.29
CA SER A 381 11.10 5.83 2.34
C SER A 381 10.28 5.47 3.56
N ASP A 382 9.07 5.01 3.34
CA ASP A 382 8.10 4.68 4.38
C ASP A 382 8.07 3.16 4.63
N ALA A 383 8.19 2.78 5.90
CA ALA A 383 8.17 1.40 6.36
C ALA A 383 7.05 1.22 7.41
N VAL A 384 6.10 0.35 7.11
CA VAL A 384 4.88 0.18 7.88
C VAL A 384 4.74 -1.26 8.36
N THR A 385 4.38 -1.45 9.63
CA THR A 385 4.04 -2.76 10.21
C THR A 385 2.56 -2.78 10.58
N LEU A 386 1.85 -3.83 10.18
CA LEU A 386 0.43 -4.01 10.44
C LEU A 386 0.18 -4.68 11.81
N GLY A 387 -0.93 -4.33 12.44
CA GLY A 387 -1.37 -4.90 13.70
C GLY A 387 -1.88 -6.35 13.56
N SER A 388 -1.91 -7.09 14.67
CA SER A 388 -2.24 -8.51 14.74
C SER A 388 -3.68 -8.90 14.35
N GLY A 389 -4.57 -7.92 14.12
CA GLY A 389 -6.00 -8.13 13.90
C GLY A 389 -6.39 -8.62 12.51
N GLY A 390 -5.45 -8.63 11.56
CA GLY A 390 -5.75 -8.76 10.14
C GLY A 390 -6.34 -7.46 9.60
N MET A 391 -5.77 -6.90 8.55
CA MET A 391 -6.19 -5.60 8.03
C MET A 391 -6.58 -5.62 6.57
N THR A 392 -7.54 -4.78 6.18
CA THR A 392 -7.80 -4.40 4.79
C THR A 392 -7.33 -2.96 4.58
N LEU A 393 -6.27 -2.74 3.81
CA LEU A 393 -5.62 -1.42 3.69
C LEU A 393 -5.40 -1.02 2.23
N LEU A 394 -5.82 0.20 1.86
CA LEU A 394 -5.38 0.86 0.64
C LEU A 394 -4.08 1.63 0.92
N VAL A 395 -3.00 1.32 0.21
CA VAL A 395 -1.70 1.99 0.35
C VAL A 395 -1.32 2.77 -0.90
N ASN A 396 -0.78 3.97 -0.72
CA ASN A 396 -0.17 4.76 -1.79
C ASN A 396 1.24 5.16 -1.36
N ALA A 397 2.24 5.04 -2.25
CA ALA A 397 3.62 5.47 -1.98
C ALA A 397 4.20 4.90 -0.66
N ILE A 398 3.99 3.62 -0.37
CA ILE A 398 4.62 2.92 0.77
C ILE A 398 5.62 1.90 0.23
N GLU A 399 6.89 2.01 0.63
CA GLU A 399 7.97 1.17 0.08
C GLU A 399 8.15 -0.16 0.81
N THR A 400 7.86 -0.22 2.12
CA THR A 400 7.99 -1.47 2.90
C THR A 400 6.75 -1.69 3.75
N LEU A 401 6.16 -2.88 3.62
CA LEU A 401 4.99 -3.28 4.40
C LEU A 401 5.21 -4.66 5.01
N VAL A 402 4.99 -4.75 6.31
CA VAL A 402 5.15 -5.98 7.09
C VAL A 402 3.82 -6.31 7.74
N GLY A 403 3.20 -7.42 7.35
CA GLY A 403 2.01 -7.95 8.00
C GLY A 403 2.33 -8.69 9.30
N SER A 404 1.33 -9.38 9.82
CA SER A 404 1.39 -10.01 11.15
C SER A 404 0.69 -11.37 11.18
N SER A 405 0.22 -11.83 12.34
CA SER A 405 -0.47 -13.12 12.49
C SER A 405 -1.94 -13.12 12.03
N GLY A 406 -2.48 -11.97 11.62
CA GLY A 406 -3.82 -11.84 11.06
C GLY A 406 -3.82 -11.95 9.54
N THR A 407 -4.99 -12.12 8.93
CA THR A 407 -5.10 -12.08 7.46
C THR A 407 -5.05 -10.64 6.99
N ASP A 408 -3.96 -10.28 6.33
CA ASP A 408 -3.68 -8.95 5.82
C ASP A 408 -3.94 -8.91 4.31
N ALA A 409 -4.83 -8.00 3.90
CA ALA A 409 -5.23 -7.75 2.53
C ALA A 409 -4.95 -6.29 2.15
N VAL A 410 -4.03 -6.08 1.22
CA VAL A 410 -3.56 -4.76 0.83
C VAL A 410 -3.90 -4.49 -0.63
N THR A 411 -4.39 -3.28 -0.91
CA THR A 411 -4.56 -2.80 -2.28
C THR A 411 -3.60 -1.64 -2.50
N LEU A 412 -2.86 -1.66 -3.60
CA LEU A 412 -1.97 -0.59 -4.03
C LEU A 412 -2.77 0.48 -4.75
N GLY A 413 -2.29 1.71 -4.65
CA GLY A 413 -2.87 2.88 -5.30
C GLY A 413 -2.93 2.79 -6.82
N ALA A 414 -3.66 3.73 -7.43
CA ALA A 414 -3.74 3.82 -8.89
C ALA A 414 -2.41 4.25 -9.56
N ALA A 415 -1.50 4.85 -8.80
CA ALA A 415 -0.14 5.15 -9.24
C ALA A 415 0.73 3.89 -9.14
N GLY A 416 1.70 3.76 -10.05
CA GLY A 416 2.63 2.62 -10.00
C GLY A 416 3.41 2.58 -8.70
N SER A 417 3.42 1.42 -8.06
CA SER A 417 3.98 1.20 -6.72
C SER A 417 5.23 0.32 -6.78
N THR A 418 6.16 0.52 -5.84
CA THR A 418 7.26 -0.41 -5.60
C THR A 418 7.22 -0.81 -4.13
N LEU A 419 6.82 -2.05 -3.85
CA LEU A 419 6.56 -2.53 -2.50
C LEU A 419 7.44 -3.74 -2.15
N LEU A 420 8.13 -3.65 -1.02
CA LEU A 420 8.68 -4.81 -0.31
C LEU A 420 7.65 -5.32 0.70
N ALA A 421 7.08 -6.50 0.45
CA ALA A 421 6.03 -7.11 1.26
C ALA A 421 6.57 -8.29 2.08
N ASN A 422 6.37 -8.27 3.40
CA ASN A 422 6.67 -9.39 4.28
C ASN A 422 5.42 -9.82 5.04
N LEU A 423 5.12 -11.12 5.07
CA LEU A 423 4.00 -11.67 5.86
C LEU A 423 2.63 -11.04 5.47
N LEU A 424 2.36 -10.86 4.18
CA LEU A 424 1.05 -10.43 3.67
C LEU A 424 0.37 -11.56 2.90
N GLU A 425 -0.92 -11.77 3.12
CA GLU A 425 -1.69 -12.85 2.49
C GLU A 425 -2.34 -12.46 1.17
N THR A 426 -2.75 -11.20 1.00
CA THR A 426 -3.41 -10.73 -0.23
C THR A 426 -2.91 -9.35 -0.65
N ILE A 427 -2.50 -9.21 -1.92
CA ILE A 427 -2.01 -7.95 -2.48
C ILE A 427 -2.66 -7.70 -3.84
N GLY A 428 -3.49 -6.67 -3.93
CA GLY A 428 -4.04 -6.17 -5.20
C GLY A 428 -3.26 -4.97 -5.70
N GLY A 429 -2.79 -5.00 -6.94
CA GLY A 429 -2.25 -3.83 -7.64
C GLY A 429 -3.35 -2.89 -8.13
N GLY A 430 -2.92 -1.69 -8.51
CA GLY A 430 -3.75 -0.67 -9.10
C GLY A 430 -3.73 -0.70 -10.63
N THR A 431 -4.01 0.45 -11.25
CA THR A 431 -3.91 0.63 -12.71
C THR A 431 -2.50 1.04 -13.17
N GLY A 432 -1.63 1.39 -12.22
CA GLY A 432 -0.25 1.79 -12.48
C GLY A 432 0.65 0.57 -12.65
N SER A 433 1.92 0.82 -13.00
CA SER A 433 2.89 -0.28 -13.06
C SER A 433 3.39 -0.62 -11.67
N ASP A 434 3.06 -1.82 -11.20
CA ASP A 434 3.32 -2.27 -9.84
C ASP A 434 4.45 -3.32 -9.79
N LEU A 435 5.48 -3.02 -9.00
CA LEU A 435 6.58 -3.91 -8.63
C LEU A 435 6.39 -4.39 -7.20
N LEU A 436 6.18 -5.69 -7.02
CA LEU A 436 6.09 -6.36 -5.73
C LEU A 436 7.33 -7.23 -5.51
N VAL A 437 8.03 -7.01 -4.41
CA VAL A 437 9.14 -7.84 -3.93
C VAL A 437 8.70 -8.52 -2.64
N LEU A 438 8.82 -9.85 -2.59
CA LEU A 438 8.49 -10.63 -1.42
C LEU A 438 9.68 -10.74 -0.46
N GLY A 439 9.35 -10.93 0.81
CA GLY A 439 10.29 -11.05 1.90
C GLY A 439 11.21 -12.26 1.85
N SER A 440 12.25 -12.26 2.70
CA SER A 440 13.19 -13.39 2.78
C SER A 440 12.64 -14.64 3.46
N ALA A 441 11.48 -14.57 4.14
CA ALA A 441 10.97 -15.64 4.99
C ALA A 441 10.21 -16.75 4.23
N GLY A 442 10.03 -16.62 2.91
CA GLY A 442 9.10 -17.46 2.13
C GLY A 442 7.67 -17.01 2.39
N SER A 443 6.95 -16.70 1.32
CA SER A 443 5.65 -16.04 1.37
C SER A 443 4.57 -16.94 0.79
N THR A 444 3.38 -16.93 1.37
CA THR A 444 2.19 -17.51 0.75
C THR A 444 1.19 -16.38 0.50
N VAL A 445 1.08 -15.94 -0.75
CA VAL A 445 0.38 -14.69 -1.10
C VAL A 445 -0.53 -14.86 -2.31
N SER A 446 -1.73 -14.27 -2.24
CA SER A 446 -2.61 -14.07 -3.39
C SER A 446 -2.37 -12.70 -4.00
N VAL A 447 -2.06 -12.63 -5.30
CA VAL A 447 -1.77 -11.37 -6.00
C VAL A 447 -2.70 -11.15 -7.18
N SER A 448 -3.09 -9.90 -7.43
CA SER A 448 -3.87 -9.54 -8.62
C SER A 448 -3.44 -8.17 -9.13
N GLY A 449 -3.32 -7.96 -10.44
CA GLY A 449 -2.97 -6.64 -10.99
C GLY A 449 -1.52 -6.20 -10.71
N ILE A 450 -0.61 -7.13 -10.44
CA ILE A 450 0.82 -6.87 -10.25
C ILE A 450 1.56 -7.14 -11.57
N ASP A 451 2.37 -6.20 -12.05
CA ASP A 451 3.11 -6.33 -13.32
C ASP A 451 4.44 -7.06 -13.15
N VAL A 452 5.16 -6.79 -12.05
CA VAL A 452 6.45 -7.43 -11.76
C VAL A 452 6.44 -8.00 -10.37
N LEU A 453 6.68 -9.30 -10.25
CA LEU A 453 6.72 -10.03 -9.00
C LEU A 453 8.08 -10.71 -8.80
N ILE A 454 8.75 -10.37 -7.71
CA ILE A 454 10.06 -10.91 -7.36
C ILE A 454 9.96 -11.60 -6.01
N GLY A 455 10.29 -12.88 -5.97
CA GLY A 455 10.41 -13.65 -4.73
C GLY A 455 11.69 -13.36 -3.95
N GLY A 456 11.70 -13.83 -2.71
CA GLY A 456 12.84 -13.77 -1.80
C GLY A 456 13.73 -15.01 -1.92
N ILE A 457 14.45 -15.31 -0.83
CA ILE A 457 15.28 -16.52 -0.72
C ILE A 457 14.53 -17.71 -0.10
N GLY A 458 13.36 -17.46 0.48
CA GLY A 458 12.51 -18.50 1.04
C GLY A 458 11.63 -19.09 -0.06
N THR A 459 10.93 -20.18 0.25
CA THR A 459 9.99 -20.78 -0.71
C THR A 459 8.74 -19.92 -0.81
N ASP A 460 8.54 -19.28 -1.95
CA ASP A 460 7.40 -18.43 -2.25
C ASP A 460 6.32 -19.21 -3.01
N VAL A 461 5.10 -19.14 -2.49
CA VAL A 461 3.88 -19.72 -3.04
C VAL A 461 2.93 -18.59 -3.39
N VAL A 462 2.73 -18.37 -4.68
CA VAL A 462 1.92 -17.28 -5.21
C VAL A 462 0.67 -17.83 -5.88
N THR A 463 -0.48 -17.25 -5.58
CA THR A 463 -1.73 -17.50 -6.29
C THR A 463 -2.16 -16.24 -7.04
N LEU A 464 -2.41 -16.33 -8.35
CA LEU A 464 -2.87 -15.21 -9.17
C LEU A 464 -4.38 -14.99 -9.01
N GLY A 465 -4.86 -13.77 -9.19
CA GLY A 465 -6.29 -13.43 -9.09
C GLY A 465 -7.14 -13.98 -10.25
N THR A 466 -8.46 -13.84 -10.16
CA THR A 466 -9.41 -14.42 -11.12
C THR A 466 -9.66 -13.59 -12.40
N ALA A 467 -8.93 -12.50 -12.61
CA ALA A 467 -9.12 -11.59 -13.74
C ALA A 467 -8.22 -11.91 -14.94
N GLY A 468 -7.35 -12.92 -14.80
CA GLY A 468 -6.17 -13.12 -15.65
C GLY A 468 -5.04 -12.16 -15.25
N ALA A 469 -3.81 -12.64 -15.32
CA ALA A 469 -2.62 -11.87 -15.01
C ALA A 469 -1.69 -11.75 -16.24
N ALA A 470 -0.97 -10.64 -16.34
CA ALA A 470 0.18 -10.50 -17.22
C ALA A 470 1.35 -10.04 -16.35
N VAL A 471 2.25 -10.95 -15.99
CA VAL A 471 3.23 -10.70 -14.92
C VAL A 471 4.63 -11.18 -15.30
N LEU A 472 5.63 -10.37 -15.01
CA LEU A 472 7.05 -10.72 -15.05
C LEU A 472 7.48 -11.29 -13.70
N LEU A 473 7.96 -12.53 -13.69
CA LEU A 473 8.33 -13.27 -12.47
C LEU A 473 9.83 -13.47 -12.34
N ARG A 474 10.32 -13.40 -11.10
CA ARG A 474 11.67 -13.84 -10.73
C ARG A 474 11.63 -14.52 -9.36
N GLY A 475 12.32 -15.65 -9.21
CA GLY A 475 12.53 -16.29 -7.90
C GLY A 475 11.26 -16.75 -7.20
N ILE A 476 10.25 -17.24 -7.93
CA ILE A 476 9.02 -17.82 -7.35
C ILE A 476 9.04 -19.34 -7.54
N GLU A 477 8.91 -20.10 -6.45
CA GLU A 477 8.98 -21.56 -6.47
C GLU A 477 7.66 -22.22 -6.82
N THR A 478 6.51 -21.65 -6.42
CA THR A 478 5.18 -22.18 -6.73
C THR A 478 4.26 -21.07 -7.19
N LEU A 479 3.65 -21.25 -8.36
CA LEU A 479 2.70 -20.31 -8.95
C LEU A 479 1.41 -21.04 -9.34
N VAL A 480 0.29 -20.56 -8.83
CA VAL A 480 -1.03 -21.10 -9.13
C VAL A 480 -1.86 -20.02 -9.81
N GLY A 481 -2.24 -20.26 -11.05
CA GLY A 481 -3.21 -19.43 -11.76
C GLY A 481 -4.65 -19.67 -11.26
N ASN A 482 -5.58 -18.90 -11.79
CA ASN A 482 -7.00 -19.00 -11.45
C ASN A 482 -7.86 -18.79 -12.70
N GLY A 483 -9.13 -18.41 -12.55
CA GLY A 483 -9.92 -18.00 -13.71
C GLY A 483 -9.28 -16.82 -14.44
N GLY A 484 -9.45 -16.74 -15.75
CA GLY A 484 -8.85 -15.70 -16.59
C GLY A 484 -7.89 -16.32 -17.61
N THR A 485 -7.09 -15.46 -18.26
CA THR A 485 -5.95 -15.90 -19.07
C THR A 485 -4.70 -15.33 -18.41
N ASP A 486 -3.89 -16.23 -17.89
CA ASP A 486 -2.63 -15.92 -17.21
C ASP A 486 -1.46 -16.05 -18.20
N ILE A 487 -0.73 -14.94 -18.34
CA ILE A 487 0.48 -14.80 -19.15
C ILE A 487 1.64 -14.50 -18.20
N VAL A 488 2.52 -15.46 -18.03
CA VAL A 488 3.70 -15.35 -17.16
C VAL A 488 4.95 -15.23 -18.01
N THR A 489 5.73 -14.18 -17.79
CA THR A 489 7.07 -14.05 -18.36
C THR A 489 8.10 -14.30 -17.26
N LEU A 490 9.04 -15.20 -17.48
CA LEU A 490 10.15 -15.45 -16.57
C LEU A 490 11.28 -14.46 -16.86
N GLY A 491 11.87 -13.89 -15.81
CA GLY A 491 12.99 -12.96 -15.95
C GLY A 491 14.32 -13.67 -16.24
N ASP A 492 15.41 -12.90 -16.28
CA ASP A 492 16.76 -13.42 -16.63
C ASP A 492 17.47 -14.22 -15.52
N THR A 493 16.74 -14.61 -14.49
CA THR A 493 17.24 -15.51 -13.43
C THR A 493 16.60 -16.86 -13.69
N GLY A 494 17.41 -17.89 -13.97
CA GLY A 494 16.87 -19.21 -14.30
C GLY A 494 15.88 -19.69 -13.24
N SER A 495 14.72 -20.15 -13.69
CA SER A 495 13.58 -20.45 -12.83
C SER A 495 13.44 -21.95 -12.61
N THR A 496 13.01 -22.36 -11.42
CA THR A 496 12.55 -23.72 -11.13
C THR A 496 11.22 -23.59 -10.41
N THR A 497 10.12 -23.63 -11.18
CA THR A 497 8.80 -23.26 -10.68
C THR A 497 7.79 -24.37 -10.90
N LEU A 498 7.09 -24.74 -9.84
CA LEU A 498 5.88 -25.54 -9.91
C LEU A 498 4.70 -24.63 -10.33
N VAL A 499 4.03 -24.98 -11.41
CA VAL A 499 2.91 -24.21 -11.95
C VAL A 499 1.62 -25.03 -12.01
N ALA A 500 0.49 -24.39 -11.75
CA ALA A 500 -0.83 -24.99 -11.97
C ALA A 500 -1.79 -23.96 -12.53
N ALA A 501 -2.72 -24.40 -13.39
CA ALA A 501 -3.78 -23.56 -13.97
C ALA A 501 -3.27 -22.27 -14.64
N LEU A 502 -2.19 -22.35 -15.43
CA LEU A 502 -1.68 -21.26 -16.26
C LEU A 502 -1.87 -21.56 -17.75
N GLU A 503 -2.19 -20.55 -18.54
CA GLU A 503 -2.38 -20.69 -20.00
C GLU A 503 -1.11 -20.42 -20.80
N THR A 504 -0.26 -19.47 -20.36
CA THR A 504 0.91 -19.02 -21.12
C THR A 504 2.13 -18.81 -20.24
N ILE A 505 3.26 -19.41 -20.62
CA ILE A 505 4.57 -19.15 -20.02
C ILE A 505 5.58 -18.78 -21.11
N ILE A 506 6.28 -17.68 -20.88
CA ILE A 506 7.34 -17.15 -21.73
C ILE A 506 8.63 -17.23 -20.90
N GLY A 507 9.60 -18.04 -21.35
CA GLY A 507 10.89 -18.15 -20.67
C GLY A 507 11.79 -16.93 -20.86
N GLY A 508 12.83 -16.87 -20.03
CA GLY A 508 13.81 -15.79 -20.01
C GLY A 508 15.05 -16.12 -20.85
N SER A 509 16.14 -15.40 -20.56
CA SER A 509 17.47 -15.67 -21.18
C SER A 509 18.30 -16.73 -20.42
N ALA A 510 17.83 -17.14 -19.25
CA ALA A 510 18.45 -18.14 -18.41
C ALA A 510 17.68 -19.47 -18.48
N ILE A 511 18.31 -20.55 -18.03
CA ILE A 511 17.70 -21.90 -18.10
C ILE A 511 16.50 -21.97 -17.16
N ASP A 512 15.33 -22.24 -17.72
CA ASP A 512 14.07 -22.38 -17.03
C ASP A 512 13.61 -23.85 -16.99
N LEU A 513 13.19 -24.29 -15.80
CA LEU A 513 12.57 -25.59 -15.54
C LEU A 513 11.18 -25.36 -14.95
N ILE A 514 10.16 -25.77 -15.68
CA ILE A 514 8.77 -25.67 -15.25
C ILE A 514 8.21 -27.06 -14.97
N VAL A 515 7.62 -27.24 -13.79
CA VAL A 515 6.92 -28.46 -13.41
C VAL A 515 5.43 -28.17 -13.36
N LEU A 516 4.60 -28.94 -14.04
CA LEU A 516 3.16 -28.81 -14.01
C LEU A 516 2.57 -29.49 -12.77
N GLY A 517 1.45 -28.96 -12.28
CA GLY A 517 0.67 -29.55 -11.19
C GLY A 517 0.07 -30.90 -11.56
N THR A 518 -0.57 -31.56 -10.60
CA THR A 518 -1.12 -32.93 -10.76
C THR A 518 -2.45 -33.00 -11.53
N THR A 519 -2.89 -31.88 -12.10
CA THR A 519 -4.07 -31.79 -12.97
C THR A 519 -3.59 -31.58 -14.38
N GLY A 520 -4.21 -32.26 -15.36
CA GLY A 520 -3.86 -32.08 -16.77
C GLY A 520 -3.91 -30.62 -17.18
N SER A 521 -2.84 -30.15 -17.83
CA SER A 521 -2.65 -28.76 -18.22
C SER A 521 -2.59 -28.60 -19.74
N THR A 522 -3.03 -27.45 -20.24
CA THR A 522 -2.82 -27.05 -21.64
C THR A 522 -2.09 -25.72 -21.65
N LEU A 523 -0.83 -25.73 -22.07
CA LEU A 523 0.08 -24.60 -21.95
C LEU A 523 0.53 -24.11 -23.33
N PHE A 524 0.54 -22.79 -23.53
CA PHE A 524 1.35 -22.16 -24.56
C PHE A 524 2.73 -21.80 -23.97
N ALA A 525 3.80 -22.28 -24.60
CA ALA A 525 5.16 -22.10 -24.12
C ALA A 525 6.07 -21.54 -25.21
N THR A 526 6.96 -20.61 -24.84
CA THR A 526 8.02 -20.15 -25.74
C THR A 526 9.27 -19.86 -24.94
N ALA A 527 10.45 -20.08 -25.53
CA ALA A 527 11.74 -19.82 -24.89
C ALA A 527 11.96 -20.56 -23.54
N LEU A 528 11.36 -21.75 -23.37
CA LEU A 528 11.62 -22.62 -22.22
C LEU A 528 12.58 -23.76 -22.59
N GLU A 529 13.46 -24.14 -21.67
CA GLU A 529 14.41 -25.23 -21.85
C GLU A 529 13.90 -26.59 -21.36
N THR A 530 13.16 -26.62 -20.24
CA THR A 530 12.64 -27.86 -19.65
C THR A 530 11.21 -27.72 -19.14
N LEU A 531 10.37 -28.68 -19.53
CA LEU A 531 8.99 -28.77 -19.08
C LEU A 531 8.68 -30.20 -18.58
N VAL A 532 8.13 -30.29 -17.37
CA VAL A 532 7.83 -31.56 -16.69
C VAL A 532 6.35 -31.63 -16.39
N GLY A 533 5.62 -32.48 -17.11
CA GLY A 533 4.24 -32.84 -16.81
C GLY A 533 4.14 -33.77 -15.60
N SER A 534 2.90 -34.06 -15.20
CA SER A 534 2.60 -34.86 -14.01
C SER A 534 1.49 -35.87 -14.31
N SER A 535 0.75 -36.30 -13.30
CA SER A 535 -0.50 -37.01 -13.55
C SER A 535 -1.51 -36.08 -14.22
N GLY A 536 -2.18 -36.54 -15.28
CA GLY A 536 -3.11 -35.71 -16.03
C GLY A 536 -2.99 -36.00 -17.51
N THR A 537 -3.69 -35.22 -18.33
CA THR A 537 -3.38 -35.12 -19.76
C THR A 537 -2.75 -33.76 -19.96
N ASP A 538 -1.46 -33.76 -20.21
CA ASP A 538 -0.65 -32.57 -20.37
C ASP A 538 -0.38 -32.31 -21.85
N ALA A 539 -0.67 -31.08 -22.27
CA ALA A 539 -0.50 -30.60 -23.62
C ALA A 539 0.30 -29.29 -23.63
N VAL A 540 1.28 -29.19 -24.54
CA VAL A 540 2.01 -27.94 -24.77
C VAL A 540 1.94 -27.55 -26.25
N THR A 541 1.71 -26.28 -26.52
CA THR A 541 1.88 -25.67 -27.85
C THR A 541 3.04 -24.68 -27.80
N LEU A 542 3.99 -24.80 -28.72
CA LEU A 542 5.18 -23.99 -28.77
C LEU A 542 4.96 -22.68 -29.55
N GLY A 543 5.74 -21.66 -29.20
CA GLY A 543 5.69 -20.34 -29.82
C GLY A 543 6.19 -20.29 -31.26
N SER A 544 6.10 -19.11 -31.87
CA SER A 544 6.50 -18.90 -33.28
C SER A 544 8.00 -18.74 -33.52
N ALA A 545 8.80 -18.65 -32.46
CA ALA A 545 10.26 -18.75 -32.52
C ALA A 545 10.66 -20.23 -32.53
N GLY A 546 11.81 -20.58 -33.11
CA GLY A 546 12.30 -21.95 -33.03
C GLY A 546 12.66 -22.33 -31.59
N ASN A 547 12.10 -23.45 -31.10
CA ASN A 547 12.25 -23.87 -29.71
C ASN A 547 13.22 -25.07 -29.60
N THR A 548 13.94 -25.15 -28.48
CA THR A 548 14.71 -26.34 -28.10
C THR A 548 14.31 -26.74 -26.69
N LEU A 549 13.45 -27.75 -26.58
CA LEU A 549 12.75 -28.08 -25.34
C LEU A 549 12.99 -29.54 -24.93
N THR A 550 13.30 -29.74 -23.65
CA THR A 550 13.24 -31.07 -23.03
C THR A 550 11.90 -31.25 -22.33
N VAL A 551 11.20 -32.35 -22.63
CA VAL A 551 9.86 -32.63 -22.10
C VAL A 551 9.81 -33.98 -21.39
N LEU A 552 9.08 -34.03 -20.28
CA LEU A 552 8.82 -35.25 -19.51
C LEU A 552 7.33 -35.34 -19.20
N GLY A 553 6.70 -36.49 -19.42
CA GLY A 553 5.30 -36.70 -19.01
C GLY A 553 4.27 -35.85 -19.76
N PHE A 554 4.44 -35.66 -21.07
CA PHE A 554 3.47 -34.98 -21.93
C PHE A 554 2.77 -35.96 -22.86
N GLU A 555 1.46 -35.78 -23.07
CA GLU A 555 0.66 -36.56 -24.01
C GLU A 555 0.48 -35.85 -25.35
N THR A 556 0.59 -34.51 -25.40
CA THR A 556 0.43 -33.74 -26.64
C THR A 556 1.45 -32.63 -26.76
N ILE A 557 2.13 -32.56 -27.90
CA ILE A 557 3.09 -31.51 -28.23
C ILE A 557 2.76 -30.94 -29.61
N GLY A 558 2.38 -29.67 -29.63
CA GLY A 558 2.26 -28.88 -30.84
C GLY A 558 3.47 -27.97 -30.98
N GLY A 559 4.18 -28.02 -32.10
CA GLY A 559 5.13 -26.97 -32.45
C GLY A 559 4.41 -25.72 -32.96
N GLY A 560 5.20 -24.70 -33.24
CA GLY A 560 4.73 -23.40 -33.68
C GLY A 560 5.33 -23.02 -35.02
N GLY A 561 5.95 -21.85 -35.05
CA GLY A 561 6.73 -21.39 -36.19
C GLY A 561 8.21 -21.53 -35.89
N GLY A 562 9.06 -21.49 -36.92
CA GLY A 562 10.49 -21.74 -36.74
C GLY A 562 10.82 -23.22 -36.80
N THR A 563 11.95 -23.61 -36.20
CA THR A 563 12.38 -25.01 -36.13
C THR A 563 12.31 -25.45 -34.68
N ASP A 564 11.44 -26.40 -34.40
CA ASP A 564 11.18 -26.95 -33.09
C ASP A 564 11.93 -28.27 -32.90
N ILE A 565 12.76 -28.31 -31.87
CA ILE A 565 13.57 -29.46 -31.46
C ILE A 565 13.10 -29.90 -30.08
N VAL A 566 12.52 -31.10 -29.99
CA VAL A 566 11.99 -31.68 -28.76
C VAL A 566 12.80 -32.90 -28.36
N THR A 567 13.26 -32.95 -27.11
CA THR A 567 13.91 -34.13 -26.53
C THR A 567 13.03 -34.70 -25.43
N LEU A 568 12.71 -35.99 -25.50
CA LEU A 568 11.89 -36.68 -24.51
C LEU A 568 12.74 -37.15 -23.31
N GLY A 569 12.08 -37.30 -22.16
CA GLY A 569 12.66 -37.84 -20.94
C GLY A 569 13.08 -39.30 -21.01
N THR A 570 13.61 -39.83 -19.89
CA THR A 570 14.13 -41.21 -19.80
C THR A 570 13.05 -42.26 -19.50
N THR A 571 11.78 -41.90 -19.53
CA THR A 571 10.64 -42.81 -19.41
C THR A 571 10.03 -43.01 -20.78
N GLY A 572 9.48 -44.18 -21.08
CA GLY A 572 8.78 -44.40 -22.35
C GLY A 572 7.54 -43.51 -22.45
N ASN A 573 7.34 -42.88 -23.61
CA ASN A 573 6.30 -41.89 -23.81
C ASN A 573 5.25 -42.32 -24.85
N THR A 574 4.04 -41.78 -24.76
CA THR A 574 3.00 -41.91 -25.80
C THR A 574 2.45 -40.53 -26.13
N LEU A 575 2.77 -40.02 -27.33
CA LEU A 575 2.52 -38.62 -27.72
C LEU A 575 1.65 -38.50 -28.97
N LEU A 576 0.81 -37.47 -28.97
CA LEU A 576 0.33 -36.81 -30.18
C LEU A 576 1.25 -35.64 -30.52
N LEU A 577 1.86 -35.65 -31.71
CA LEU A 577 2.81 -34.64 -32.17
C LEU A 577 2.27 -33.91 -33.40
N SER A 578 2.35 -32.59 -33.43
CA SER A 578 1.99 -31.81 -34.62
C SER A 578 2.95 -30.65 -34.83
N ILE A 579 3.37 -30.39 -36.08
CA ILE A 579 4.17 -29.20 -36.45
C ILE A 579 5.51 -29.13 -35.69
N VAL A 580 6.13 -30.26 -35.35
CA VAL A 580 7.48 -30.31 -34.76
C VAL A 580 8.44 -30.89 -35.78
N GLU A 581 9.58 -30.23 -35.99
CA GLU A 581 10.56 -30.63 -37.02
C GLU A 581 11.53 -31.71 -36.55
N THR A 582 11.90 -31.74 -35.27
CA THR A 582 12.83 -32.75 -34.73
C THR A 582 12.35 -33.26 -33.38
N ILE A 583 12.28 -34.58 -33.25
CA ILE A 583 12.04 -35.25 -31.97
C ILE A 583 13.12 -36.28 -31.69
N THR A 584 13.56 -36.34 -30.44
CA THR A 584 14.52 -37.33 -29.95
C THR A 584 13.93 -38.06 -28.77
N GLY A 585 13.72 -39.37 -28.92
CA GLY A 585 13.30 -40.25 -27.84
C GLY A 585 14.40 -40.48 -26.80
N GLY A 586 14.00 -41.05 -25.67
CA GLY A 586 14.84 -41.31 -24.52
C GLY A 586 15.03 -42.81 -24.27
N ALA A 587 15.06 -43.18 -23.00
CA ALA A 587 15.00 -44.59 -22.60
C ALA A 587 13.53 -44.99 -22.42
N GLY A 588 13.20 -46.24 -22.74
CA GLY A 588 11.83 -46.75 -22.68
C GLY A 588 11.30 -47.00 -24.08
N THR A 589 9.99 -47.17 -24.21
CA THR A 589 9.32 -47.29 -25.51
C THR A 589 8.60 -45.99 -25.80
N ASP A 590 9.05 -45.30 -26.83
CA ASP A 590 8.53 -44.03 -27.30
C ASP A 590 7.61 -44.25 -28.51
N VAL A 591 6.34 -43.92 -28.31
CA VAL A 591 5.26 -44.06 -29.28
C VAL A 591 4.78 -42.66 -29.67
N VAL A 592 4.91 -42.31 -30.95
CA VAL A 592 4.48 -41.02 -31.48
C VAL A 592 3.40 -41.22 -32.53
N THR A 593 2.29 -40.50 -32.39
CA THR A 593 1.27 -40.35 -33.43
C THR A 593 1.34 -38.95 -33.99
N LEU A 594 1.42 -38.82 -35.31
CA LEU A 594 1.44 -37.54 -35.99
C LEU A 594 0.01 -36.99 -36.14
N GLY A 595 -0.14 -35.68 -35.96
CA GLY A 595 -1.42 -34.98 -36.02
C GLY A 595 -2.01 -34.91 -37.44
N ALA A 596 -3.16 -34.27 -37.57
CA ALA A 596 -3.86 -34.14 -38.84
C ALA A 596 -3.17 -33.19 -39.85
N ALA A 597 -2.23 -32.36 -39.39
CA ALA A 597 -1.42 -31.53 -40.27
C ALA A 597 -0.31 -32.38 -40.90
N GLY A 598 -0.06 -32.18 -42.20
CA GLY A 598 1.09 -32.81 -42.86
C GLY A 598 2.37 -32.46 -42.12
N SER A 599 3.25 -33.44 -41.96
CA SER A 599 4.42 -33.34 -41.09
C SER A 599 5.71 -33.62 -41.87
N THR A 600 6.75 -32.84 -41.62
CA THR A 600 8.13 -33.18 -42.02
C THR A 600 8.95 -33.32 -40.75
N LEU A 601 9.26 -34.56 -40.36
CA LEU A 601 9.83 -34.89 -39.05
C LEU A 601 11.18 -35.59 -39.19
N LEU A 602 12.18 -35.13 -38.43
CA LEU A 602 13.36 -35.92 -38.11
C LEU A 602 13.14 -36.63 -36.77
N ALA A 603 13.00 -37.95 -36.81
CA ALA A 603 12.81 -38.80 -35.64
C ALA A 603 14.09 -39.53 -35.26
N ASN A 604 14.57 -39.27 -34.04
CA ASN A 604 15.72 -39.97 -33.47
C ASN A 604 15.24 -40.85 -32.32
N LEU A 605 15.71 -42.10 -32.28
CA LEU A 605 15.50 -43.01 -31.13
C LEU A 605 14.02 -43.19 -30.75
N LEU A 606 13.12 -43.35 -31.74
CA LEU A 606 11.71 -43.69 -31.49
C LEU A 606 11.41 -45.13 -31.90
N GLU A 607 10.63 -45.84 -31.09
CA GLU A 607 10.26 -47.24 -31.35
C GLU A 607 8.99 -47.37 -32.21
N THR A 608 8.04 -46.43 -32.12
CA THR A 608 6.79 -46.51 -32.89
C THR A 608 6.36 -45.14 -33.39
N ILE A 609 6.06 -45.05 -34.69
CA ILE A 609 5.57 -43.83 -35.34
C ILE A 609 4.33 -44.16 -36.17
N THR A 610 3.21 -43.52 -35.83
CA THR A 610 1.96 -43.61 -36.60
C THR A 610 1.70 -42.28 -37.28
N GLY A 611 1.51 -42.29 -38.59
CA GLY A 611 1.13 -41.11 -39.37
C GLY A 611 -0.30 -40.65 -39.13
N GLY A 612 -0.62 -39.49 -39.68
CA GLY A 612 -1.87 -38.79 -39.47
C GLY A 612 -2.80 -38.93 -40.67
N MET A 613 -3.62 -37.90 -40.88
CA MET A 613 -4.43 -37.76 -42.11
C MET A 613 -3.75 -36.86 -43.17
N GLY A 614 -2.60 -36.29 -42.83
CA GLY A 614 -1.89 -35.31 -43.63
C GLY A 614 -1.03 -35.99 -44.69
N SER A 615 -0.05 -35.24 -45.23
CA SER A 615 1.07 -35.86 -45.96
C SER A 615 2.28 -35.83 -45.08
N GLU A 616 2.83 -37.01 -44.81
CA GLU A 616 3.93 -37.22 -43.88
C GLU A 616 5.23 -37.57 -44.60
N LEU A 617 6.28 -36.79 -44.30
CA LEU A 617 7.66 -37.05 -44.67
C LEU A 617 8.47 -37.29 -43.39
N LEU A 618 8.93 -38.51 -43.20
CA LEU A 618 9.71 -38.92 -42.04
C LEU A 618 11.16 -39.20 -42.42
N PHE A 619 12.10 -38.62 -41.67
CA PHE A 619 13.52 -38.95 -41.69
C PHE A 619 13.90 -39.66 -40.40
N LEU A 620 14.62 -40.78 -40.52
CA LEU A 620 15.24 -41.44 -39.37
C LEU A 620 16.59 -40.81 -39.04
N GLY A 621 16.93 -40.83 -37.75
CA GLY A 621 18.16 -40.27 -37.22
C GLY A 621 19.44 -40.99 -37.65
N SER A 622 20.58 -40.32 -37.51
CA SER A 622 21.91 -40.85 -37.89
C SER A 622 22.48 -41.98 -37.01
N ALA A 623 21.75 -42.41 -35.99
CA ALA A 623 22.17 -43.49 -35.10
C ALA A 623 21.80 -44.89 -35.64
N GLY A 624 20.99 -44.96 -36.70
CA GLY A 624 20.19 -46.13 -37.02
C GLY A 624 19.08 -46.37 -35.99
N GLY A 625 18.13 -47.24 -36.31
CA GLY A 625 17.02 -47.52 -35.41
C GLY A 625 16.21 -48.74 -35.82
N THR A 626 15.47 -49.31 -34.86
CA THR A 626 14.42 -50.29 -35.13
C THR A 626 13.08 -49.65 -34.84
N VAL A 627 12.27 -49.41 -35.85
CA VAL A 627 11.02 -48.64 -35.74
C VAL A 627 9.83 -49.39 -36.35
N LEU A 628 8.71 -49.37 -35.63
CA LEU A 628 7.40 -49.74 -36.16
C LEU A 628 6.73 -48.51 -36.76
N VAL A 629 6.38 -48.55 -38.04
CA VAL A 629 5.71 -47.43 -38.71
C VAL A 629 4.34 -47.82 -39.25
N SER A 630 3.41 -46.87 -39.32
CA SER A 630 2.08 -47.07 -39.90
C SER A 630 1.55 -45.77 -40.49
N GLY A 631 0.86 -45.83 -41.62
CA GLY A 631 0.15 -44.67 -42.18
C GLY A 631 1.05 -43.50 -42.61
N LEU A 632 2.25 -43.77 -43.11
CA LEU A 632 3.17 -42.75 -43.65
C LEU A 632 3.21 -42.82 -45.18
N GLU A 633 3.45 -41.69 -45.86
CA GLU A 633 3.62 -41.62 -47.32
C GLU A 633 5.08 -41.74 -47.77
N LEU A 634 6.01 -41.13 -47.03
CA LEU A 634 7.43 -41.11 -47.38
C LEU A 634 8.31 -41.30 -46.14
N LEU A 635 9.17 -42.32 -46.19
CA LEU A 635 10.14 -42.64 -45.14
C LEU A 635 11.55 -42.69 -45.71
N ILE A 636 12.47 -41.96 -45.08
CA ILE A 636 13.87 -41.88 -45.47
C ILE A 636 14.72 -42.30 -44.28
N GLY A 637 15.54 -43.33 -44.47
CA GLY A 637 16.55 -43.76 -43.51
C GLY A 637 17.65 -42.72 -43.32
N GLY A 638 18.36 -42.85 -42.20
CA GLY A 638 19.46 -41.99 -41.83
C GLY A 638 20.81 -42.57 -42.24
N ALA A 639 21.85 -42.15 -41.53
CA ALA A 639 23.08 -42.92 -41.45
C ALA A 639 22.90 -44.00 -40.36
N GLY A 640 23.52 -45.16 -40.53
CA GLY A 640 23.39 -46.28 -39.59
C GLY A 640 22.70 -47.47 -40.23
N THR A 641 22.15 -48.37 -39.41
CA THR A 641 21.33 -49.49 -39.88
C THR A 641 19.88 -49.21 -39.48
N ASP A 642 19.05 -48.98 -40.48
CA ASP A 642 17.64 -48.67 -40.35
C ASP A 642 16.80 -49.93 -40.61
N ILE A 643 16.13 -50.38 -39.55
CA ILE A 643 15.26 -51.55 -39.53
C ILE A 643 13.82 -51.08 -39.32
N VAL A 644 12.99 -51.24 -40.35
CA VAL A 644 11.61 -50.78 -40.33
C VAL A 644 10.66 -51.97 -40.38
N THR A 645 9.67 -51.97 -39.50
CA THR A 645 8.52 -52.89 -39.57
C THR A 645 7.26 -52.09 -39.85
N LEU A 646 6.42 -52.55 -40.77
CA LEU A 646 5.13 -51.93 -41.07
C LEU A 646 4.05 -52.46 -40.12
N GLY A 647 3.07 -51.61 -39.82
CA GLY A 647 1.95 -51.96 -38.97
C GLY A 647 1.01 -53.03 -39.56
N PRO A 648 -0.01 -53.44 -38.81
CA PRO A 648 -0.91 -54.52 -39.23
C PRO A 648 -1.85 -54.11 -40.39
N ALA A 649 -2.04 -52.81 -40.65
CA ALA A 649 -2.77 -52.33 -41.80
C ALA A 649 -1.89 -52.36 -43.06
N GLY A 650 -2.49 -52.54 -44.24
CA GLY A 650 -1.74 -52.50 -45.49
C GLY A 650 -1.17 -51.11 -45.76
N SER A 651 0.07 -51.05 -46.23
CA SER A 651 0.82 -49.81 -46.41
C SER A 651 1.03 -49.48 -47.88
N THR A 652 0.98 -48.19 -48.22
CA THR A 652 1.49 -47.67 -49.50
C THR A 652 2.54 -46.62 -49.20
N LEU A 653 3.82 -46.99 -49.30
CA LEU A 653 4.92 -46.19 -48.75
C LEU A 653 6.04 -46.05 -49.79
N VAL A 654 6.56 -44.82 -49.93
CA VAL A 654 7.82 -44.58 -50.62
C VAL A 654 8.96 -44.63 -49.60
N VAL A 655 9.98 -45.43 -49.88
CA VAL A 655 11.14 -45.59 -48.98
C VAL A 655 12.45 -45.21 -49.65
N ARG A 656 13.41 -44.71 -48.87
CA ARG A 656 14.80 -44.48 -49.31
C ARG A 656 15.77 -44.83 -48.18
N GLY A 657 16.92 -45.42 -48.52
CA GLY A 657 18.03 -45.60 -47.56
C GLY A 657 17.71 -46.49 -46.36
N LEU A 658 16.88 -47.53 -46.54
CA LEU A 658 16.61 -48.52 -45.49
C LEU A 658 17.43 -49.79 -45.74
N GLU A 659 18.00 -50.37 -44.68
CA GLU A 659 18.71 -51.65 -44.76
C GLU A 659 17.79 -52.86 -44.58
N SER A 660 16.71 -52.72 -43.81
CA SER A 660 15.74 -53.80 -43.59
C SER A 660 14.31 -53.28 -43.52
N LEU A 661 13.41 -53.91 -44.28
CA LEU A 661 11.98 -53.61 -44.30
C LEU A 661 11.17 -54.90 -44.15
N THR A 662 10.34 -54.96 -43.11
CA THR A 662 9.39 -56.06 -42.89
C THR A 662 7.97 -55.52 -43.00
N GLY A 663 7.16 -56.11 -43.88
CA GLY A 663 5.75 -55.80 -44.03
C GLY A 663 4.87 -56.34 -42.90
N GLY A 664 3.63 -55.91 -42.89
CA GLY A 664 2.61 -56.23 -41.92
C GLY A 664 1.73 -57.42 -42.32
N LEU A 665 0.53 -57.48 -41.76
CA LEU A 665 -0.49 -58.48 -42.13
C LEU A 665 -1.37 -58.03 -43.29
N GLY A 666 -1.40 -56.72 -43.56
CA GLY A 666 -2.14 -56.14 -44.68
C GLY A 666 -1.35 -56.22 -45.98
N SER A 667 -1.98 -55.81 -47.10
CA SER A 667 -1.26 -55.75 -48.37
C SER A 667 -0.37 -54.52 -48.42
N ASP A 668 0.93 -54.75 -48.57
CA ASP A 668 1.96 -53.73 -48.59
C ASP A 668 2.48 -53.49 -50.01
N ALA A 669 2.40 -52.23 -50.44
CA ALA A 669 2.87 -51.73 -51.72
C ALA A 669 3.96 -50.68 -51.51
N ILE A 670 5.21 -51.04 -51.78
CA ILE A 670 6.38 -50.24 -51.48
C ILE A 670 7.03 -49.77 -52.77
N THR A 671 7.39 -48.49 -52.83
CA THR A 671 8.20 -47.91 -53.91
C THR A 671 9.53 -47.45 -53.34
N ILE A 672 10.63 -47.97 -53.89
CA ILE A 672 11.97 -47.50 -53.62
C ILE A 672 12.15 -46.20 -54.42
N GLY A 673 12.60 -45.15 -53.74
CA GLY A 673 12.86 -43.86 -54.38
C GLY A 673 14.06 -43.89 -55.35
N ASP A 674 14.49 -42.73 -55.83
CA ASP A 674 15.51 -42.61 -56.89
C ASP A 674 16.96 -42.93 -56.46
N THR A 675 17.16 -43.35 -55.22
CA THR A 675 18.47 -43.73 -54.69
C THR A 675 18.63 -45.23 -54.79
N GLY A 676 19.74 -45.70 -55.37
CA GLY A 676 20.02 -47.14 -55.43
C GLY A 676 20.04 -47.73 -54.03
N THR A 677 19.32 -48.84 -53.85
CA THR A 677 19.03 -49.41 -52.54
C THR A 677 19.61 -50.81 -52.40
N THR A 678 20.17 -51.12 -51.23
CA THR A 678 20.48 -52.50 -50.81
C THR A 678 19.70 -52.81 -49.55
N MET A 679 18.67 -53.64 -49.64
CA MET A 679 17.71 -53.84 -48.55
C MET A 679 17.29 -55.31 -48.42
N ALA A 680 17.16 -55.77 -47.17
CA ALA A 680 16.46 -57.01 -46.85
C ALA A 680 14.95 -56.74 -46.75
N ALA A 681 14.13 -57.47 -47.50
CA ALA A 681 12.69 -57.28 -47.58
C ALA A 681 11.94 -58.57 -47.21
N SER A 682 10.90 -58.49 -46.38
CA SER A 682 10.07 -59.65 -46.02
C SER A 682 8.62 -59.26 -45.85
N GLY A 683 7.69 -60.13 -46.26
CA GLY A 683 6.25 -59.91 -46.07
C GLY A 683 5.69 -58.70 -46.84
N ILE A 684 6.22 -58.39 -48.02
CA ILE A 684 5.76 -57.30 -48.90
C ILE A 684 5.13 -57.92 -50.15
N GLU A 685 3.96 -57.45 -50.57
CA GLU A 685 3.25 -57.98 -51.75
C GLU A 685 3.63 -57.28 -53.05
N THR A 686 3.98 -55.98 -53.02
CA THR A 686 4.42 -55.22 -54.20
C THR A 686 5.64 -54.37 -53.88
N LEU A 687 6.70 -54.53 -54.67
CA LEU A 687 7.93 -53.74 -54.56
C LEU A 687 8.32 -53.15 -55.91
N VAL A 688 8.36 -51.83 -55.98
CA VAL A 688 8.69 -51.07 -57.19
C VAL A 688 10.05 -50.39 -56.98
N GLY A 689 11.02 -50.67 -57.83
CA GLY A 689 12.32 -50.01 -57.87
C GLY A 689 12.27 -48.60 -58.45
N GLY A 690 13.35 -47.87 -58.20
CA GLY A 690 13.52 -46.49 -58.65
C GLY A 690 14.38 -46.38 -59.91
N SER A 691 15.00 -45.21 -60.09
CA SER A 691 16.01 -44.98 -61.14
C SER A 691 17.44 -45.35 -60.72
N GLY A 692 17.65 -45.60 -59.43
CA GLY A 692 18.91 -46.11 -58.89
C GLY A 692 18.99 -47.63 -59.01
N THR A 693 20.20 -48.20 -58.85
CA THR A 693 20.38 -49.65 -58.86
C THR A 693 19.91 -50.26 -57.55
N ASP A 694 18.89 -51.11 -57.64
CA ASP A 694 18.23 -51.74 -56.50
C ASP A 694 18.59 -53.23 -56.40
N SER A 695 19.08 -53.61 -55.22
CA SER A 695 19.50 -54.97 -54.86
C SER A 695 18.76 -55.43 -53.61
N ILE A 696 17.82 -56.35 -53.78
CA ILE A 696 16.92 -56.78 -52.70
C ILE A 696 17.16 -58.24 -52.34
N VAL A 697 17.21 -58.54 -51.04
CA VAL A 697 17.27 -59.90 -50.52
C VAL A 697 15.96 -60.21 -49.79
N LEU A 698 15.29 -61.30 -50.15
CA LEU A 698 14.06 -61.71 -49.50
C LEU A 698 14.32 -62.42 -48.16
N GLY A 699 13.41 -62.23 -47.22
CA GLY A 699 13.44 -62.87 -45.91
C GLY A 699 13.21 -64.38 -45.95
N THR A 700 13.20 -65.01 -44.78
CA THR A 700 13.06 -66.47 -44.64
C THR A 700 11.61 -66.99 -44.68
N ALA A 701 10.65 -66.08 -44.79
CA ALA A 701 9.24 -66.43 -44.94
C ALA A 701 8.94 -66.35 -46.44
N GLY A 702 8.95 -67.49 -47.13
CA GLY A 702 8.60 -67.53 -48.55
C GLY A 702 7.25 -66.86 -48.82
N GLY A 703 7.14 -66.17 -49.95
CA GLY A 703 5.99 -65.32 -50.24
C GLY A 703 5.76 -65.07 -51.72
N THR A 704 4.65 -64.40 -52.03
CA THR A 704 4.34 -63.92 -53.37
C THR A 704 4.66 -62.43 -53.47
N LEU A 705 5.53 -62.04 -54.40
CA LEU A 705 5.96 -60.65 -54.59
C LEU A 705 5.77 -60.22 -56.04
N LEU A 706 5.07 -59.10 -56.25
CA LEU A 706 5.05 -58.38 -57.53
C LEU A 706 6.20 -57.37 -57.55
N VAL A 707 7.12 -57.51 -58.50
CA VAL A 707 8.25 -56.60 -58.67
C VAL A 707 8.15 -55.78 -59.95
N GLN A 708 8.63 -54.55 -59.90
CA GLN A 708 8.76 -53.66 -61.06
C GLN A 708 10.06 -52.89 -60.94
N GLY A 709 10.86 -52.79 -62.01
CA GLY A 709 12.04 -51.92 -62.03
C GLY A 709 13.15 -52.24 -61.02
N LEU A 710 13.26 -53.49 -60.53
CA LEU A 710 14.39 -53.93 -59.70
C LEU A 710 15.49 -54.55 -60.57
N GLU A 711 16.76 -54.24 -60.28
CA GLU A 711 17.90 -54.81 -61.01
C GLU A 711 18.36 -56.16 -60.45
N THR A 712 18.33 -56.36 -59.13
CA THR A 712 18.78 -57.59 -58.47
C THR A 712 17.80 -58.02 -57.37
N LEU A 713 17.39 -59.29 -57.42
CA LEU A 713 16.55 -59.92 -56.41
C LEU A 713 17.10 -61.30 -56.06
N THR A 714 17.40 -61.49 -54.77
CA THR A 714 17.87 -62.77 -54.23
C THR A 714 16.82 -63.33 -53.28
N GLY A 715 16.39 -64.57 -53.50
CA GLY A 715 15.47 -65.29 -52.62
C GLY A 715 16.10 -65.66 -51.28
N GLY A 716 15.23 -65.95 -50.33
CA GLY A 716 15.59 -66.40 -48.99
C GLY A 716 15.45 -67.91 -48.86
N SER A 717 15.40 -68.40 -47.62
CA SER A 717 14.86 -69.75 -47.38
C SER A 717 13.34 -69.70 -47.47
N GLY A 718 12.70 -70.58 -48.23
CA GLY A 718 11.25 -70.54 -48.38
C GLY A 718 10.84 -71.03 -49.76
N THR A 719 9.62 -70.73 -50.17
CA THR A 719 9.23 -70.81 -51.58
C THR A 719 8.90 -69.40 -52.02
N ASP A 720 9.79 -68.83 -52.81
CA ASP A 720 9.71 -67.47 -53.31
C ASP A 720 9.07 -67.46 -54.70
N VAL A 721 7.91 -66.79 -54.78
CA VAL A 721 7.11 -66.67 -56.00
C VAL A 721 7.09 -65.22 -56.41
N VAL A 722 7.78 -64.90 -57.51
CA VAL A 722 7.93 -63.53 -58.00
C VAL A 722 7.19 -63.35 -59.32
N ALA A 723 6.43 -62.27 -59.44
CA ALA A 723 5.84 -61.83 -60.70
C ALA A 723 6.48 -60.49 -61.12
N ILE A 724 6.82 -60.36 -62.40
CA ILE A 724 7.29 -59.10 -62.99
C ILE A 724 6.07 -58.31 -63.46
N GLY A 725 6.02 -57.02 -63.15
CA GLY A 725 4.90 -56.17 -63.52
C GLY A 725 4.76 -55.94 -65.03
N SER A 726 3.66 -55.32 -65.42
CA SER A 726 3.21 -55.25 -66.83
C SER A 726 4.10 -54.44 -67.76
N ALA A 727 4.97 -53.57 -67.24
CA ALA A 727 5.96 -52.84 -68.05
C ALA A 727 7.10 -53.75 -68.55
N GLY A 728 7.27 -54.91 -67.93
CA GLY A 728 8.41 -55.80 -68.07
C GLY A 728 9.67 -55.26 -67.39
N GLY A 729 10.78 -55.97 -67.51
CA GLY A 729 12.04 -55.54 -66.90
C GLY A 729 13.23 -56.44 -67.17
N THR A 730 14.42 -55.95 -66.80
CA THR A 730 15.64 -56.75 -66.71
C THR A 730 15.94 -57.01 -65.24
N LEU A 731 15.99 -58.28 -64.82
CA LEU A 731 16.22 -58.64 -63.43
C LEU A 731 17.27 -59.76 -63.33
N LEU A 732 18.28 -59.55 -62.49
CA LEU A 732 19.13 -60.63 -62.01
C LEU A 732 18.42 -61.32 -60.84
N ALA A 733 18.01 -62.56 -61.06
CA ALA A 733 17.29 -63.38 -60.10
C ALA A 733 18.21 -64.48 -59.56
N ASP A 734 18.40 -64.51 -58.25
CA ASP A 734 19.15 -65.58 -57.57
C ASP A 734 18.28 -66.25 -56.52
N LEU A 735 18.40 -67.57 -56.36
CA LEU A 735 17.69 -68.35 -55.35
C LEU A 735 16.14 -68.18 -55.34
N LEU A 736 15.50 -67.92 -56.49
CA LEU A 736 14.03 -67.84 -56.60
C LEU A 736 13.43 -69.15 -57.13
N GLU A 737 12.35 -69.65 -56.50
CA GLU A 737 11.69 -70.89 -56.93
C GLU A 737 10.71 -70.70 -58.08
N THR A 738 10.04 -69.55 -58.18
CA THR A 738 9.07 -69.27 -59.26
C THR A 738 9.17 -67.83 -59.75
N ILE A 739 9.24 -67.64 -61.08
CA ILE A 739 9.25 -66.33 -61.72
C ILE A 739 8.21 -66.28 -62.85
N ALA A 740 7.25 -65.36 -62.76
CA ALA A 740 6.27 -65.11 -63.81
C ALA A 740 6.52 -63.74 -64.46
N GLY A 741 6.78 -63.72 -65.77
CA GLY A 741 6.84 -62.51 -66.57
C GLY A 741 5.49 -61.82 -66.75
N GLY A 742 5.54 -60.54 -67.12
CA GLY A 742 4.40 -59.69 -67.41
C GLY A 742 3.99 -59.75 -68.88
N VAL A 743 3.32 -58.69 -69.35
CA VAL A 743 3.00 -58.49 -70.78
C VAL A 743 4.05 -57.64 -71.51
N GLY A 744 4.93 -56.99 -70.75
CA GLY A 744 6.04 -56.20 -71.25
C GLY A 744 7.22 -57.08 -71.65
N SER A 745 8.34 -56.47 -72.04
CA SER A 745 9.51 -57.25 -72.42
C SER A 745 10.32 -57.67 -71.19
N ASP A 746 10.47 -58.97 -70.98
CA ASP A 746 11.09 -59.52 -69.79
C ASP A 746 12.43 -60.24 -70.08
N LEU A 747 13.50 -59.80 -69.41
CA LEU A 747 14.83 -60.40 -69.43
C LEU A 747 15.23 -60.83 -68.02
N ILE A 748 15.30 -62.14 -67.77
CA ILE A 748 15.87 -62.67 -66.51
C ILE A 748 17.27 -63.22 -66.74
N LEU A 749 18.19 -62.83 -65.86
CA LEU A 749 19.50 -63.44 -65.69
C LEU A 749 19.49 -64.25 -64.38
N LEU A 750 19.78 -65.54 -64.46
CA LEU A 750 19.89 -66.39 -63.28
C LEU A 750 21.25 -66.18 -62.59
N GLY A 751 21.25 -66.30 -61.26
CA GLY A 751 22.40 -66.10 -60.39
C GLY A 751 23.51 -67.14 -60.55
N SER A 752 24.61 -66.95 -59.80
CA SER A 752 25.84 -67.76 -59.93
C SER A 752 25.87 -69.05 -59.09
N ALA A 753 24.83 -69.33 -58.30
CA ALA A 753 24.76 -70.49 -57.41
C ALA A 753 24.19 -71.76 -58.07
N GLY A 754 23.71 -71.66 -59.32
CA GLY A 754 22.87 -72.66 -59.97
C GLY A 754 21.42 -72.57 -59.48
N SER A 755 20.48 -72.38 -60.40
CA SER A 755 19.09 -72.08 -60.08
C SER A 755 18.18 -73.29 -60.31
N THR A 756 17.20 -73.53 -59.45
CA THR A 756 16.08 -74.45 -59.72
C THR A 756 14.79 -73.65 -59.71
N VAL A 757 14.29 -73.27 -60.89
CA VAL A 757 13.24 -72.25 -61.02
C VAL A 757 12.12 -72.69 -61.95
N THR A 758 10.88 -72.39 -61.57
CA THR A 758 9.72 -72.47 -62.48
C THR A 758 9.47 -71.11 -63.12
N VAL A 759 9.44 -71.03 -64.45
CA VAL A 759 9.24 -69.77 -65.17
C VAL A 759 8.02 -69.80 -66.09
N SER A 760 7.32 -68.68 -66.23
CA SER A 760 6.28 -68.51 -67.26
C SER A 760 6.25 -67.08 -67.79
N GLY A 761 5.85 -66.90 -69.05
CA GLY A 761 5.59 -65.54 -69.60
C GLY A 761 6.84 -64.68 -69.83
N MET A 762 8.03 -65.28 -69.87
CA MET A 762 9.31 -64.60 -70.08
C MET A 762 9.67 -64.47 -71.57
N ASP A 763 10.31 -63.39 -72.01
CA ASP A 763 10.84 -63.29 -73.39
C ASP A 763 12.27 -63.81 -73.51
N ILE A 764 13.14 -63.46 -72.57
CA ILE A 764 14.56 -63.84 -72.57
C ILE A 764 14.94 -64.38 -71.19
N LEU A 765 15.52 -65.57 -71.17
CA LEU A 765 16.05 -66.21 -69.97
C LEU A 765 17.50 -66.63 -70.20
N ILE A 766 18.41 -66.11 -69.39
CA ILE A 766 19.84 -66.39 -69.48
C ILE A 766 20.27 -67.05 -68.17
N GLY A 767 20.82 -68.27 -68.25
CA GLY A 767 21.43 -68.96 -67.13
C GLY A 767 22.71 -68.31 -66.64
N GLY A 768 23.07 -68.62 -65.41
CA GLY A 768 24.24 -68.09 -64.73
C GLY A 768 25.42 -69.06 -64.74
N ALA A 769 26.26 -68.94 -63.73
CA ALA A 769 27.22 -70.00 -63.41
C ALA A 769 26.54 -71.03 -62.49
N GLY A 770 26.90 -72.30 -62.60
CA GLY A 770 26.29 -73.39 -61.82
C GLY A 770 25.53 -74.36 -62.72
N THR A 771 24.61 -75.13 -62.13
CA THR A 771 23.68 -75.99 -62.90
C THR A 771 22.28 -75.40 -62.79
N ASP A 772 21.79 -74.85 -63.88
CA ASP A 772 20.47 -74.25 -63.98
C ASP A 772 19.44 -75.28 -64.46
N VAL A 773 18.41 -75.48 -63.62
CA VAL A 773 17.27 -76.37 -63.83
C VAL A 773 16.01 -75.52 -63.92
N VAL A 774 15.52 -75.33 -65.15
CA VAL A 774 14.33 -74.53 -65.43
C VAL A 774 13.15 -75.44 -65.75
N THR A 775 12.00 -75.17 -65.13
CA THR A 775 10.73 -75.79 -65.48
C THR A 775 9.78 -74.72 -66.03
N PHE A 776 9.16 -74.95 -67.18
CA PHE A 776 8.14 -74.03 -67.68
C PHE A 776 6.81 -74.21 -66.94
N GLY A 777 6.05 -73.13 -66.76
CA GLY A 777 4.69 -73.18 -66.21
C GLY A 777 3.69 -73.90 -67.11
N SER A 778 2.42 -73.94 -66.71
CA SER A 778 1.34 -74.63 -67.44
C SER A 778 0.73 -73.83 -68.60
N VAL A 779 1.32 -72.68 -68.94
CA VAL A 779 0.93 -71.83 -70.07
C VAL A 779 2.01 -71.98 -71.14
N GLY A 780 1.66 -71.93 -72.43
CA GLY A 780 2.65 -72.02 -73.51
C GLY A 780 3.58 -70.81 -73.52
N ASN A 781 4.89 -71.07 -73.61
CA ASN A 781 5.92 -70.03 -73.53
C ASN A 781 6.56 -69.77 -74.90
N THR A 782 7.01 -68.54 -75.16
CA THR A 782 7.86 -68.23 -76.32
C THR A 782 9.09 -67.50 -75.83
N VAL A 783 10.22 -68.20 -75.70
CA VAL A 783 11.38 -67.69 -74.95
C VAL A 783 12.68 -67.87 -75.74
N LEU A 784 13.56 -66.87 -75.68
CA LEU A 784 14.98 -66.98 -76.03
C LEU A 784 15.76 -67.47 -74.82
N LEU A 785 16.39 -68.66 -74.90
CA LEU A 785 17.21 -69.21 -73.82
C LEU A 785 18.70 -69.19 -74.17
N ARG A 786 19.53 -68.96 -73.14
CA ARG A 786 20.99 -69.15 -73.16
C ARG A 786 21.43 -69.76 -71.84
N GLY A 787 22.45 -70.63 -71.87
CA GLY A 787 23.14 -71.10 -70.65
C GLY A 787 22.29 -71.90 -69.66
N ILE A 788 21.24 -72.61 -70.10
CA ILE A 788 20.41 -73.47 -69.22
C ILE A 788 20.81 -74.93 -69.38
N GLU A 789 21.20 -75.62 -68.30
CA GLU A 789 21.64 -77.02 -68.33
C GLU A 789 20.49 -78.03 -68.42
N THR A 790 19.38 -77.77 -67.72
CA THR A 790 18.20 -78.65 -67.70
C THR A 790 16.94 -77.85 -67.89
N LEU A 791 16.14 -78.20 -68.89
CA LEU A 791 14.85 -77.58 -69.18
C LEU A 791 13.75 -78.64 -69.21
N THR A 792 12.68 -78.42 -68.44
CA THR A 792 11.48 -79.26 -68.42
C THR A 792 10.26 -78.46 -68.87
N GLY A 793 9.63 -78.85 -69.98
CA GLY A 793 8.34 -78.29 -70.40
C GLY A 793 7.17 -78.92 -69.64
N ASN A 794 6.07 -78.18 -69.50
CA ASN A 794 4.82 -78.65 -68.90
C ASN A 794 3.68 -78.65 -69.94
N SER A 795 2.42 -78.58 -69.51
CA SER A 795 1.28 -78.45 -70.43
C SER A 795 1.31 -77.09 -71.15
N GLY A 796 1.22 -77.07 -72.48
CA GLY A 796 1.30 -75.85 -73.27
C GLY A 796 2.00 -76.11 -74.61
N ILE A 797 1.96 -75.15 -75.53
CA ILE A 797 2.85 -75.16 -76.69
C ILE A 797 4.00 -74.22 -76.36
N ASP A 798 5.17 -74.79 -76.08
CA ASP A 798 6.40 -74.04 -75.82
C ASP A 798 7.21 -73.87 -77.12
N VAL A 799 7.61 -72.64 -77.42
CA VAL A 799 8.44 -72.26 -78.57
C VAL A 799 9.76 -71.71 -78.04
N LEU A 800 10.85 -72.37 -78.42
CA LEU A 800 12.19 -72.06 -77.94
C LEU A 800 13.07 -71.52 -79.06
N THR A 801 13.71 -70.39 -78.81
CA THR A 801 14.88 -69.95 -79.59
C THR A 801 16.11 -70.12 -78.71
N LEU A 802 17.13 -70.80 -79.22
CA LEU A 802 18.42 -70.92 -78.52
C LEU A 802 19.34 -69.80 -79.01
N GLY A 803 19.85 -68.99 -78.10
CA GLY A 803 20.87 -67.99 -78.41
C GLY A 803 22.27 -68.58 -78.41
N ASP A 804 23.21 -67.92 -79.10
CA ASP A 804 24.62 -68.28 -79.06
C ASP A 804 25.15 -68.15 -77.62
N THR A 805 25.88 -69.16 -77.12
CA THR A 805 26.45 -69.15 -75.77
C THR A 805 27.56 -68.13 -75.64
#